data_AF-D3B164-F1
#
_entry.id   AF-D3B164-F1
#
_cell.length_a   1.000
_cell.length_b   1.000
_cell.length_c   1.000
_cell.angle_alpha   90.00
_cell.angle_beta   90.00
_cell.angle_gamma   90.00
#
_symmetry.space_group_name_H-M   'P 1'
#
loop_
_entity.id
_entity.type
_entity.pdbx_description
1 polymer ?
#
loop_
_entity_poly.entity_id
_entity_poly.type
_entity_poly.pdbx_seq_one_letter_code
_entity_poly.pdbx_strand_id
1 'polypeptide(L)'
;MKRYHFSIFLFCIVLALVDGKLVSRECDMACPDEYICCQPLKYLPPKCVPICKFVDCPAGKVCRIINGDFFCVAQQGTTLPITTSPATTTPATTTPATTAPATTAPATTRPSTTTPATTSPATTAPAITRVVTTAPATTAPATTGQATTAPATTRAATTAPATTAPATTAPATTAPATTAPATTAPATTAPATTAPATTAPVTTAPATTAPATTAPATAPATTAPATTAPATTAPATTGTTAPATTAPATTGSPTTTSASATTGAATTSTTPTNPNKMIINSFKGAQSHVIPAQGHTWTLPGGNQNLHFVGNRTVLGMFDLSSQQKTTSRKYPILSRKDLNPVPANLVVNGIDKSGNRLGSVPLTPPDQFPGSELNQDKYSTTLWTAKLPKEWLAPKLSLSVSADGNDESDHIQLNVGAPSDYFIESLPIYLYGATPQNSVPIHLPNDTQIAEVLQKLPVDYVKFDPHPYNYIQWKQFPIAPDGNRAGYLAKTGDDEKNMFDFASAYMTVMRGIRLNNGDQFLTKQIYSPMIKMMTNGSIFVPNSGVGGIDAGVSCGDYQWGPLFMHETGHAFGLWHCVDSISKGLYPYVGGSLLGSEWGWDADKNLMLIPFMPNGSCPTPLNGQRAVDKDGRCYKQDPMQDGGGGYDRSRGLFNYATFADWSVSTHQKWFESRWSPDANSPNGFSQWNNVTLEFDPANITQHDDGGFTSIEGYLPIQKNIPVYSVVVSFSLADPSLSMILEPIKFVGNLIRTFDPTDPTQLAEIIPQVAKYPFYCYRGCDYTLKMTYADGTSAYRILNSSFRGFGQVSEPIPPESSNPINAESFKYWVMHFPADKVYTKIELLSTPQVFNGLPALPQVLLAYP
;
A
#
# COMPACT_ATOMS: atom_id res chain seq x y z
N MET A 1 -12.59 -23.83 16.32
CA MET A 1 -12.72 -22.36 16.53
C MET A 1 -13.67 -21.81 15.49
N LYS A 2 -14.39 -20.72 15.75
CA LYS A 2 -15.39 -20.17 14.80
C LYS A 2 -14.66 -19.48 13.63
N ARG A 3 -15.02 -19.84 12.38
CA ARG A 3 -14.56 -19.13 11.17
C ARG A 3 -15.47 -17.94 10.92
N TYR A 4 -14.89 -16.76 10.71
CA TYR A 4 -15.60 -15.65 10.08
C TYR A 4 -15.56 -15.86 8.57
N HIS A 5 -16.72 -16.06 7.94
CA HIS A 5 -16.84 -16.04 6.49
C HIS A 5 -16.88 -14.58 6.03
N PHE A 6 -15.95 -14.19 5.17
CA PHE A 6 -15.91 -12.88 4.53
C PHE A 6 -16.15 -13.02 3.02
N SER A 7 -16.69 -11.96 2.42
CA SER A 7 -17.14 -11.83 1.03
C SER A 7 -18.54 -12.41 0.70
N ILE A 8 -19.24 -11.68 -0.18
CA ILE A 8 -20.56 -11.94 -0.80
C ILE A 8 -21.83 -11.67 0.05
N PHE A 9 -21.80 -11.61 1.40
CA PHE A 9 -23.00 -11.24 2.20
C PHE A 9 -22.86 -9.98 3.08
N LEU A 10 -22.99 -8.82 2.44
CA LEU A 10 -23.46 -7.54 2.98
C LEU A 10 -24.09 -6.80 1.76
N PHE A 11 -25.30 -6.24 1.76
CA PHE A 11 -26.10 -5.64 2.85
C PHE A 11 -27.56 -6.13 2.88
N CYS A 12 -28.04 -6.47 4.07
CA CYS A 12 -29.39 -6.13 4.54
C CYS A 12 -29.19 -5.47 5.92
N ILE A 13 -29.75 -4.28 6.18
CA ILE A 13 -29.35 -3.45 7.33
C ILE A 13 -30.06 -3.90 8.63
N VAL A 14 -29.25 -4.04 9.69
CA VAL A 14 -29.58 -4.25 11.12
C VAL A 14 -30.92 -4.92 11.40
N LEU A 15 -30.86 -6.24 11.59
CA LEU A 15 -31.97 -7.04 12.12
C LEU A 15 -31.93 -7.06 13.64
N ALA A 16 -32.99 -6.59 14.29
CA ALA A 16 -33.23 -6.82 15.70
C ALA A 16 -34.21 -7.99 15.87
N LEU A 17 -33.85 -8.97 16.70
CA LEU A 17 -34.78 -10.00 17.18
C LEU A 17 -35.56 -9.44 18.36
N VAL A 18 -36.87 -9.28 18.19
CA VAL A 18 -37.82 -8.94 19.27
C VAL A 18 -38.92 -9.98 19.23
N ASP A 19 -39.09 -10.72 20.33
CA ASP A 19 -40.12 -11.76 20.51
C ASP A 19 -40.24 -12.75 19.34
N GLY A 20 -39.09 -13.19 18.83
CA GLY A 20 -38.97 -14.14 17.71
C GLY A 20 -39.08 -13.54 16.31
N LYS A 21 -39.47 -12.26 16.18
CA LYS A 21 -39.70 -11.60 14.90
C LYS A 21 -38.48 -10.81 14.41
N LEU A 22 -38.34 -10.78 13.08
CA LEU A 22 -37.33 -10.02 12.35
C LEU A 22 -37.95 -8.72 11.84
N VAL A 23 -37.35 -7.58 12.16
CA VAL A 23 -37.82 -6.25 11.71
C VAL A 23 -36.65 -5.44 11.15
N SER A 24 -36.75 -5.01 9.89
CA SER A 24 -35.84 -4.04 9.26
C SER A 24 -36.32 -2.61 9.48
N ARG A 25 -35.40 -1.66 9.76
CA ARG A 25 -35.76 -0.26 10.06
C ARG A 25 -35.66 0.73 8.90
N GLU A 26 -35.10 0.35 7.75
CA GLU A 26 -34.75 1.28 6.65
C GLU A 26 -35.11 0.71 5.26
N CYS A 27 -36.38 0.31 5.06
CA CYS A 27 -36.82 -0.30 3.78
C CYS A 27 -38.34 -0.05 3.56
N ASP A 28 -38.70 1.06 2.90
CA ASP A 28 -40.09 1.52 2.71
C ASP A 28 -40.92 0.72 1.68
N MET A 29 -40.54 -0.52 1.38
CA MET A 29 -41.27 -1.40 0.45
C MET A 29 -41.89 -2.58 1.19
N ALA A 30 -43.22 -2.68 1.16
CA ALA A 30 -43.94 -3.81 1.72
C ALA A 30 -43.62 -5.10 0.94
N CYS A 31 -43.20 -6.14 1.66
CA CYS A 31 -43.04 -7.51 1.16
C CYS A 31 -44.13 -8.43 1.75
N PRO A 32 -44.49 -9.54 1.07
CA PRO A 32 -45.32 -10.58 1.67
C PRO A 32 -44.64 -11.22 2.89
N ASP A 33 -45.42 -11.75 3.84
CA ASP A 33 -44.95 -12.25 5.15
C ASP A 33 -43.81 -13.30 5.10
N GLU A 34 -43.64 -13.99 3.97
CA GLU A 34 -42.57 -14.98 3.75
C GLU A 34 -41.22 -14.36 3.31
N TYR A 35 -41.16 -13.04 3.09
CA TYR A 35 -40.06 -12.32 2.44
C TYR A 35 -39.65 -11.07 3.21
N ILE A 36 -38.35 -10.77 3.23
CA ILE A 36 -37.79 -9.56 3.84
C ILE A 36 -37.28 -8.56 2.78
N CYS A 37 -37.46 -7.27 3.04
CA CYS A 37 -37.00 -6.17 2.18
C CYS A 37 -35.49 -5.93 2.37
N CYS A 38 -34.70 -5.96 1.29
CA CYS A 38 -33.29 -5.58 1.31
C CYS A 38 -32.95 -4.50 0.26
N GLN A 39 -32.07 -3.58 0.66
CA GLN A 39 -31.56 -2.44 -0.10
C GLN A 39 -30.05 -2.61 -0.37
N PRO A 40 -29.63 -3.02 -1.59
CA PRO A 40 -28.22 -3.21 -1.92
C PRO A 40 -27.60 -1.89 -2.42
N LEU A 41 -27.10 -1.06 -1.50
CA LEU A 41 -26.56 0.30 -1.74
C LEU A 41 -27.59 1.33 -2.22
N LYS A 42 -27.25 2.61 -2.03
CA LYS A 42 -28.14 3.79 -2.17
C LYS A 42 -28.63 4.11 -3.60
N TYR A 43 -28.35 3.25 -4.58
CA TYR A 43 -28.59 3.47 -6.01
C TYR A 43 -29.25 2.29 -6.73
N LEU A 44 -29.64 1.23 -6.01
CA LEU A 44 -30.38 0.10 -6.58
C LEU A 44 -31.79 -0.01 -5.95
N PRO A 45 -32.80 -0.47 -6.71
CA PRO A 45 -34.15 -0.62 -6.19
C PRO A 45 -34.22 -1.73 -5.11
N PRO A 46 -35.09 -1.58 -4.10
CA PRO A 46 -35.27 -2.57 -3.05
C PRO A 46 -35.84 -3.89 -3.61
N LYS A 47 -35.52 -5.02 -2.98
CA LYS A 47 -36.02 -6.34 -3.39
C LYS A 47 -36.47 -7.16 -2.18
N CYS A 48 -37.58 -7.88 -2.35
CA CYS A 48 -38.04 -8.90 -1.41
C CYS A 48 -37.23 -10.19 -1.59
N VAL A 49 -36.71 -10.75 -0.50
CA VAL A 49 -35.91 -12.00 -0.48
C VAL A 49 -36.55 -12.99 0.50
N PRO A 50 -36.74 -14.28 0.16
CA PRO A 50 -37.37 -15.24 1.07
C PRO A 50 -36.62 -15.36 2.39
N ILE A 51 -37.32 -15.33 3.53
CA ILE A 51 -36.72 -15.40 4.87
C ILE A 51 -35.90 -16.68 5.04
N CYS A 52 -36.37 -17.81 4.49
CA CYS A 52 -35.65 -19.08 4.49
C CYS A 52 -34.32 -19.11 3.72
N LYS A 53 -33.88 -18.03 3.05
CA LYS A 53 -32.49 -17.90 2.55
C LYS A 53 -31.50 -17.46 3.62
N PHE A 54 -31.97 -17.02 4.79
CA PHE A 54 -31.14 -16.52 5.89
C PHE A 54 -31.17 -17.44 7.14
N VAL A 55 -31.87 -18.56 7.06
CA VAL A 55 -32.05 -19.53 8.16
C VAL A 55 -31.30 -20.82 7.83
N ASP A 56 -30.17 -21.03 8.50
CA ASP A 56 -29.32 -22.21 8.29
C ASP A 56 -29.85 -23.39 9.13
N CYS A 57 -30.38 -24.42 8.46
CA CYS A 57 -31.05 -25.55 9.11
C CYS A 57 -30.13 -26.78 9.28
N PRO A 58 -30.27 -27.54 10.39
CA PRO A 58 -29.51 -28.78 10.58
C PRO A 58 -29.73 -29.80 9.45
N ALA A 59 -28.69 -30.58 9.12
CA ALA A 59 -28.70 -31.54 8.02
C ALA A 59 -29.92 -32.47 8.04
N GLY A 60 -30.54 -32.68 6.86
CA GLY A 60 -31.78 -33.44 6.69
C GLY A 60 -33.07 -32.65 6.98
N LYS A 61 -32.95 -31.35 7.32
CA LYS A 61 -34.09 -30.44 7.48
C LYS A 61 -34.03 -29.26 6.52
N VAL A 62 -35.20 -28.77 6.14
CA VAL A 62 -35.40 -27.57 5.31
C VAL A 62 -36.20 -26.53 6.09
N CYS A 63 -35.91 -25.25 5.86
CA CYS A 63 -36.72 -24.16 6.39
C CYS A 63 -38.09 -24.13 5.68
N ARG A 64 -39.16 -24.04 6.46
CA ARG A 64 -40.52 -23.68 6.00
C ARG A 64 -41.09 -22.59 6.88
N ILE A 65 -42.00 -21.80 6.32
CA ILE A 65 -42.75 -20.78 7.06
C ILE A 65 -44.15 -21.35 7.31
N ILE A 66 -44.68 -21.16 8.51
CA ILE A 66 -45.99 -21.64 8.95
C ILE A 66 -46.61 -20.53 9.80
N ASN A 67 -47.73 -19.97 9.36
CA ASN A 67 -48.45 -18.88 10.05
C ASN A 67 -47.59 -17.63 10.33
N GLY A 68 -46.58 -17.35 9.50
CA GLY A 68 -45.66 -16.21 9.62
C GLY A 68 -44.36 -16.49 10.39
N ASP A 69 -44.27 -17.61 11.12
CA ASP A 69 -43.06 -18.02 11.84
C ASP A 69 -42.28 -19.08 11.04
N PHE A 70 -40.95 -19.15 11.21
CA PHE A 70 -40.07 -20.06 10.46
C PHE A 70 -39.64 -21.29 11.27
N PHE A 71 -39.58 -22.46 10.62
CA PHE A 71 -39.31 -23.75 11.24
C PHE A 71 -38.40 -24.63 10.37
N CYS A 72 -37.36 -25.23 10.96
CA CYS A 72 -36.58 -26.28 10.31
C CYS A 72 -37.28 -27.65 10.44
N VAL A 73 -37.90 -28.12 9.36
CA VAL A 73 -38.70 -29.36 9.31
C VAL A 73 -38.01 -30.45 8.48
N ALA A 74 -38.27 -31.72 8.78
CA ALA A 74 -37.67 -32.84 8.05
C ALA A 74 -38.19 -32.91 6.59
N GLN A 75 -37.30 -33.23 5.66
CA GLN A 75 -37.64 -33.31 4.23
C GLN A 75 -38.37 -34.62 3.88
N GLN A 76 -39.70 -34.59 3.81
CA GLN A 76 -40.50 -35.67 3.23
C GLN A 76 -40.65 -35.49 1.72
N GLY A 77 -40.52 -36.58 0.96
CA GLY A 77 -40.62 -36.57 -0.50
C GLY A 77 -41.89 -37.26 -1.03
N THR A 78 -42.72 -36.50 -1.74
CA THR A 78 -43.83 -36.97 -2.59
C THR A 78 -43.96 -36.03 -3.80
N THR A 79 -44.61 -36.50 -4.87
CA THR A 79 -44.50 -35.92 -6.22
C THR A 79 -45.83 -35.45 -6.82
N LEU A 80 -45.76 -34.42 -7.68
CA LEU A 80 -46.80 -33.92 -8.62
C LEU A 80 -48.03 -33.22 -7.98
N PRO A 81 -48.83 -32.43 -8.76
CA PRO A 81 -48.68 -32.03 -10.17
C PRO A 81 -48.56 -30.50 -10.39
N ILE A 82 -48.51 -30.07 -11.66
CA ILE A 82 -48.50 -28.67 -12.11
C ILE A 82 -49.94 -28.15 -12.29
N THR A 83 -50.22 -26.89 -11.94
CA THR A 83 -51.41 -26.12 -12.35
C THR A 83 -51.03 -24.73 -12.85
N THR A 84 -51.86 -24.13 -13.71
CA THR A 84 -51.55 -22.90 -14.46
C THR A 84 -52.73 -21.90 -14.45
N SER A 85 -52.44 -20.68 -14.93
CA SER A 85 -53.41 -19.60 -15.27
C SER A 85 -53.96 -18.77 -14.09
N PRO A 86 -54.47 -17.53 -14.30
CA PRO A 86 -54.51 -16.76 -15.56
C PRO A 86 -53.78 -15.40 -15.50
N ALA A 87 -53.64 -14.75 -16.66
CA ALA A 87 -53.24 -13.35 -16.77
C ALA A 87 -54.46 -12.41 -16.68
N THR A 88 -54.24 -11.16 -16.25
CA THR A 88 -55.26 -10.09 -16.21
C THR A 88 -54.78 -8.85 -16.97
N THR A 89 -55.70 -8.11 -17.58
CA THR A 89 -55.40 -7.06 -18.57
C THR A 89 -56.27 -5.81 -18.38
N THR A 90 -55.69 -4.63 -18.63
CA THR A 90 -56.38 -3.35 -18.99
C THR A 90 -57.24 -2.72 -17.85
N PRO A 91 -57.49 -1.38 -17.82
CA PRO A 91 -57.69 -0.44 -18.93
C PRO A 91 -56.67 0.70 -19.06
N ALA A 92 -56.75 1.38 -20.21
CA ALA A 92 -56.05 2.63 -20.52
C ALA A 92 -57.04 3.82 -20.50
N THR A 93 -56.51 5.05 -20.36
CA THR A 93 -57.27 6.32 -20.46
C THR A 93 -56.54 7.32 -21.37
N THR A 94 -57.27 8.33 -21.84
CA THR A 94 -57.00 9.01 -23.13
C THR A 94 -56.44 10.42 -23.03
N THR A 95 -55.81 10.86 -24.14
CA THR A 95 -55.25 12.20 -24.39
C THR A 95 -56.30 13.31 -24.58
N PRO A 96 -55.88 14.58 -24.48
CA PRO A 96 -56.12 15.55 -25.57
C PRO A 96 -54.84 16.17 -26.16
N ALA A 97 -54.97 16.90 -27.27
CA ALA A 97 -53.91 17.63 -27.99
C ALA A 97 -53.89 19.15 -27.61
N THR A 98 -53.18 20.12 -28.22
CA THR A 98 -52.81 20.29 -29.64
C THR A 98 -51.78 21.42 -29.90
N THR A 99 -50.91 21.23 -30.91
CA THR A 99 -50.23 22.25 -31.77
C THR A 99 -49.23 23.28 -31.22
N ALA A 100 -48.41 23.83 -32.14
CA ALA A 100 -47.30 24.77 -31.95
C ALA A 100 -47.32 25.90 -33.01
N PRO A 101 -46.38 26.86 -32.96
CA PRO A 101 -45.87 27.53 -34.17
C PRO A 101 -44.33 27.47 -34.29
N ALA A 102 -43.80 27.79 -35.48
CA ALA A 102 -42.36 27.85 -35.78
C ALA A 102 -42.04 28.96 -36.80
N THR A 103 -40.82 29.52 -36.76
CA THR A 103 -40.28 30.48 -37.74
C THR A 103 -38.74 30.45 -37.78
N THR A 104 -38.13 30.99 -38.84
CA THR A 104 -36.70 30.86 -39.18
C THR A 104 -35.99 32.19 -39.50
N ALA A 105 -34.69 32.25 -39.18
CA ALA A 105 -33.57 33.02 -39.74
C ALA A 105 -33.75 34.39 -40.45
N PRO A 106 -32.80 35.32 -40.20
CA PRO A 106 -32.20 36.12 -41.28
C PRO A 106 -30.65 36.15 -41.24
N ALA A 107 -30.02 36.82 -42.21
CA ALA A 107 -28.56 36.90 -42.39
C ALA A 107 -28.08 38.27 -42.94
N THR A 108 -26.77 38.38 -43.27
CA THR A 108 -26.09 39.34 -44.20
C THR A 108 -25.32 40.59 -43.66
N THR A 109 -23.98 40.56 -43.86
CA THR A 109 -23.07 41.62 -44.39
C THR A 109 -22.78 42.97 -43.66
N ARG A 110 -21.83 43.76 -44.23
CA ARG A 110 -20.86 44.69 -43.59
C ARG A 110 -20.93 46.16 -44.10
N PRO A 111 -20.58 47.16 -43.27
CA PRO A 111 -20.04 48.48 -43.70
C PRO A 111 -18.61 48.81 -43.16
N SER A 112 -18.14 50.09 -43.20
CA SER A 112 -16.71 50.49 -43.02
C SER A 112 -16.48 51.95 -42.54
N THR A 113 -15.19 52.36 -42.39
CA THR A 113 -14.54 53.72 -42.41
C THR A 113 -14.37 54.66 -41.16
N THR A 114 -13.08 54.89 -40.79
CA THR A 114 -12.35 56.16 -40.43
C THR A 114 -12.52 56.98 -39.10
N THR A 115 -11.51 57.83 -38.80
CA THR A 115 -11.15 58.55 -37.53
C THR A 115 -11.21 60.10 -37.63
N PRO A 116 -11.14 60.92 -36.53
CA PRO A 116 -9.86 61.58 -36.12
C PRO A 116 -9.71 62.16 -34.65
N ALA A 117 -8.48 62.63 -34.29
CA ALA A 117 -8.08 63.68 -33.28
C ALA A 117 -8.19 63.40 -31.74
N THR A 118 -7.77 64.20 -30.71
CA THR A 118 -6.66 65.17 -30.29
C THR A 118 -6.94 65.64 -28.81
N THR A 119 -6.15 66.28 -27.90
CA THR A 119 -4.76 66.87 -27.72
C THR A 119 -4.50 67.11 -26.19
N SER A 120 -3.26 67.41 -25.70
CA SER A 120 -2.97 67.76 -24.26
C SER A 120 -1.59 68.43 -23.97
N PRO A 121 -1.47 69.44 -23.04
CA PRO A 121 -0.17 69.96 -22.52
C PRO A 121 -0.08 70.48 -21.03
N ALA A 122 1.16 70.60 -20.50
CA ALA A 122 1.66 71.51 -19.41
C ALA A 122 1.16 71.32 -17.93
N THR A 123 1.72 71.83 -16.80
CA THR A 123 3.04 72.31 -16.25
C THR A 123 2.95 72.29 -14.68
N THR A 124 3.93 72.51 -13.76
CA THR A 124 5.09 73.44 -13.59
C THR A 124 6.09 72.86 -12.55
N ALA A 125 7.42 73.10 -12.63
CA ALA A 125 8.44 72.49 -11.73
C ALA A 125 9.75 73.29 -11.51
N PRO A 126 10.37 73.19 -10.31
CA PRO A 126 11.82 72.88 -10.12
C PRO A 126 12.02 71.76 -9.04
N ALA A 127 13.16 71.40 -8.44
CA ALA A 127 14.53 71.97 -8.35
C ALA A 127 15.66 70.87 -8.28
N ILE A 128 16.76 71.07 -7.51
CA ILE A 128 18.09 70.46 -7.81
C ILE A 128 18.91 69.97 -6.58
N THR A 129 19.46 68.74 -6.65
CA THR A 129 20.89 68.40 -6.36
C THR A 129 21.31 67.08 -7.07
N ARG A 130 22.57 66.63 -6.97
CA ARG A 130 23.28 65.69 -7.90
C ARG A 130 24.02 64.59 -7.07
N VAL A 131 24.32 63.35 -7.48
CA VAL A 131 25.12 62.80 -8.63
C VAL A 131 24.75 61.30 -8.87
N VAL A 132 24.40 60.82 -10.08
CA VAL A 132 25.18 60.08 -11.15
C VAL A 132 26.03 58.89 -10.62
N THR A 133 26.14 57.66 -11.18
CA THR A 133 26.30 57.11 -12.57
C THR A 133 25.93 55.60 -12.64
N THR A 134 25.58 54.90 -13.74
CA THR A 134 25.14 55.19 -15.14
C THR A 134 24.72 53.85 -15.84
N ALA A 135 23.73 53.84 -16.75
CA ALA A 135 23.45 52.71 -17.67
C ALA A 135 22.61 53.11 -18.93
N PRO A 136 22.92 52.63 -20.15
CA PRO A 136 22.05 52.58 -21.35
C PRO A 136 21.87 51.14 -21.92
N ALA A 137 20.87 50.71 -22.72
CA ALA A 137 19.95 51.30 -23.75
C ALA A 137 20.56 51.38 -25.18
N THR A 138 19.88 51.09 -26.32
CA THR A 138 18.45 50.80 -26.65
C THR A 138 18.31 49.81 -27.86
N THR A 139 17.15 49.72 -28.57
CA THR A 139 16.79 48.63 -29.54
C THR A 139 16.31 49.10 -30.95
N ALA A 140 16.57 48.30 -32.00
CA ALA A 140 15.94 48.28 -33.37
C ALA A 140 16.17 49.52 -34.30
N PRO A 141 15.80 49.56 -35.62
CA PRO A 141 15.02 48.62 -36.48
C PRO A 141 15.49 48.44 -37.98
N ALA A 142 14.60 47.91 -38.85
CA ALA A 142 14.42 48.16 -40.31
C ALA A 142 14.78 47.08 -41.39
N THR A 143 14.14 47.21 -42.58
CA THR A 143 14.16 46.35 -43.80
C THR A 143 13.88 47.23 -45.06
N THR A 144 13.73 46.85 -46.34
CA THR A 144 13.50 45.59 -47.14
C THR A 144 13.81 45.87 -48.64
N GLY A 145 13.96 44.88 -49.56
CA GLY A 145 13.94 45.18 -51.02
C GLY A 145 14.17 44.07 -52.08
N GLN A 146 13.11 43.73 -52.84
CA GLN A 146 13.03 43.16 -54.21
C GLN A 146 13.67 41.79 -54.59
N ALA A 147 13.33 41.29 -55.80
CA ALA A 147 13.41 39.87 -56.23
C ALA A 147 13.44 39.67 -57.79
N THR A 148 13.24 38.42 -58.26
CA THR A 148 13.29 37.87 -59.66
C THR A 148 14.68 37.41 -60.13
N THR A 149 14.91 36.28 -60.86
CA THR A 149 14.02 35.18 -61.33
C THR A 149 14.77 33.82 -61.37
N ALA A 150 14.07 32.68 -61.53
CA ALA A 150 14.62 31.32 -61.39
C ALA A 150 15.27 30.72 -62.66
N PRO A 151 15.97 29.57 -62.56
CA PRO A 151 15.34 28.31 -62.99
C PRO A 151 15.67 27.02 -62.17
N ALA A 152 14.79 26.02 -62.33
CA ALA A 152 14.96 24.56 -62.14
C ALA A 152 15.80 24.00 -60.95
N THR A 153 15.13 23.38 -59.99
CA THR A 153 15.75 22.57 -58.92
C THR A 153 15.97 21.11 -59.30
N THR A 154 17.21 20.62 -59.20
CA THR A 154 17.54 19.19 -59.11
C THR A 154 18.40 18.94 -57.86
N ARG A 155 18.11 17.85 -57.14
CA ARG A 155 18.67 17.61 -55.79
C ARG A 155 19.92 16.72 -55.85
N ALA A 156 21.10 17.35 -55.89
CA ALA A 156 22.34 16.66 -55.54
C ALA A 156 22.45 16.47 -54.02
N ALA A 157 23.02 15.35 -53.57
CA ALA A 157 23.25 15.07 -52.16
C ALA A 157 24.69 15.46 -51.76
N THR A 158 24.86 16.02 -50.57
CA THR A 158 26.16 16.34 -49.96
C THR A 158 26.30 15.64 -48.62
N THR A 159 27.42 14.95 -48.41
CA THR A 159 27.81 14.31 -47.14
C THR A 159 28.58 15.28 -46.26
N ALA A 160 28.33 15.25 -44.95
CA ALA A 160 28.97 16.13 -43.97
C ALA A 160 30.16 15.44 -43.28
N PRO A 161 31.35 16.09 -43.19
CA PRO A 161 32.40 15.72 -42.24
C PRO A 161 32.04 16.15 -40.81
N ALA A 162 32.58 15.44 -39.81
CA ALA A 162 32.28 15.67 -38.39
C ALA A 162 33.17 16.75 -37.74
N THR A 163 32.68 17.34 -36.64
CA THR A 163 33.44 18.22 -35.74
C THR A 163 33.19 17.84 -34.27
N THR A 164 34.25 17.84 -33.45
CA THR A 164 34.21 17.53 -32.02
C THR A 164 34.32 18.80 -31.18
N ALA A 165 33.64 18.82 -30.03
CA ALA A 165 33.66 19.91 -29.05
C ALA A 165 34.46 19.53 -27.78
N PRO A 166 34.92 20.51 -26.96
CA PRO A 166 35.87 20.25 -25.86
C PRO A 166 35.21 19.73 -24.58
N ALA A 167 36.03 19.11 -23.72
CA ALA A 167 35.66 18.73 -22.35
C ALA A 167 36.27 19.67 -21.31
N THR A 168 35.54 19.94 -20.23
CA THR A 168 36.03 20.69 -19.05
C THR A 168 35.50 20.04 -17.77
N THR A 169 36.40 19.74 -16.83
CA THR A 169 36.09 19.15 -15.51
C THR A 169 35.92 20.21 -14.42
N ALA A 170 35.18 19.85 -13.36
CA ALA A 170 34.97 20.71 -12.19
C ALA A 170 36.18 20.71 -11.22
N PRO A 171 36.44 21.82 -10.49
CA PRO A 171 37.49 21.90 -9.49
C PRO A 171 37.06 21.33 -8.13
N ALA A 172 38.04 20.93 -7.32
CA ALA A 172 37.86 20.56 -5.91
C ALA A 172 38.52 21.61 -4.98
N THR A 173 38.05 21.71 -3.74
CA THR A 173 38.61 22.58 -2.70
C THR A 173 38.85 21.81 -1.39
N THR A 174 39.89 22.20 -0.66
CA THR A 174 40.43 21.48 0.51
C THR A 174 40.55 22.37 1.74
N ALA A 175 40.68 21.75 2.92
CA ALA A 175 41.13 22.38 4.17
C ALA A 175 42.60 21.99 4.48
N PRO A 176 43.34 22.76 5.30
CA PRO A 176 44.83 22.80 5.28
C PRO A 176 45.49 21.80 6.26
N ALA A 177 46.80 21.50 6.17
CA ALA A 177 47.86 22.37 6.72
C ALA A 177 49.28 22.25 6.08
N THR A 178 49.86 23.42 5.75
CA THR A 178 51.28 23.84 5.89
C THR A 178 52.46 23.03 5.31
N THR A 179 53.02 23.53 4.19
CA THR A 179 54.47 23.80 3.87
C THR A 179 55.55 22.71 4.05
N ALA A 180 56.59 22.58 3.21
CA ALA A 180 57.25 23.55 2.30
C ALA A 180 57.70 22.88 0.95
N PRO A 181 58.34 23.58 -0.03
CA PRO A 181 58.26 23.22 -1.46
C PRO A 181 59.31 22.22 -2.01
N ALA A 182 59.02 21.76 -3.23
CA ALA A 182 59.72 20.70 -3.99
C ALA A 182 60.77 21.22 -5.01
N THR A 183 61.39 20.30 -5.76
CA THR A 183 61.94 20.59 -7.11
C THR A 183 61.93 19.36 -8.04
N THR A 184 61.29 19.53 -9.22
CA THR A 184 61.67 19.11 -10.59
C THR A 184 62.62 17.92 -10.85
N ALA A 185 62.48 17.11 -11.92
CA ALA A 185 61.47 17.02 -13.00
C ALA A 185 61.65 15.69 -13.81
N PRO A 186 60.66 15.23 -14.60
CA PRO A 186 60.71 13.93 -15.27
C PRO A 186 61.17 13.96 -16.75
N ALA A 187 61.70 12.83 -17.23
CA ALA A 187 61.76 12.46 -18.64
C ALA A 187 61.78 10.93 -18.77
N THR A 188 61.15 10.38 -19.82
CA THR A 188 61.10 8.93 -20.09
C THR A 188 61.38 8.62 -21.55
N THR A 189 62.08 7.51 -21.79
CA THR A 189 62.23 6.83 -23.09
C THR A 189 62.16 5.33 -22.86
N ALA A 190 61.51 4.60 -23.77
CA ALA A 190 61.30 3.15 -23.64
C ALA A 190 62.55 2.34 -24.00
N PRO A 191 62.61 1.07 -23.56
CA PRO A 191 62.71 0.01 -24.55
C PRO A 191 61.86 -1.25 -24.28
N ALA A 192 61.52 -1.91 -25.39
CA ALA A 192 61.23 -3.34 -25.69
C ALA A 192 60.88 -4.38 -24.60
N THR A 193 60.07 -5.36 -25.04
CA THR A 193 59.58 -6.52 -24.27
C THR A 193 60.38 -7.81 -24.49
N THR A 194 60.39 -8.67 -23.47
CA THR A 194 60.44 -10.14 -23.62
C THR A 194 59.82 -10.80 -22.37
N ALA A 195 59.22 -11.99 -22.53
CA ALA A 195 58.50 -12.70 -21.45
C ALA A 195 59.17 -14.02 -21.07
N PRO A 196 59.04 -14.47 -19.81
CA PRO A 196 58.98 -15.91 -19.54
C PRO A 196 58.02 -16.36 -18.42
N ALA A 197 57.52 -17.59 -18.62
CA ALA A 197 57.20 -18.63 -17.63
C ALA A 197 56.11 -18.43 -16.55
N THR A 198 55.44 -19.55 -16.25
CA THR A 198 54.44 -19.72 -15.18
C THR A 198 54.94 -20.67 -14.09
N THR A 199 54.59 -20.40 -12.84
CA THR A 199 54.64 -21.36 -11.71
C THR A 199 53.50 -21.05 -10.74
N ALA A 200 52.83 -22.09 -10.24
CA ALA A 200 51.67 -21.94 -9.34
C ALA A 200 52.10 -21.92 -7.85
N PRO A 201 51.50 -21.07 -7.00
CA PRO A 201 51.75 -21.06 -5.56
C PRO A 201 50.98 -22.18 -4.83
N VAL A 202 51.58 -22.71 -3.76
CA VAL A 202 51.03 -23.77 -2.91
C VAL A 202 50.37 -23.19 -1.66
N THR A 203 49.34 -23.86 -1.16
CA THR A 203 48.60 -23.51 0.07
C THR A 203 49.25 -24.08 1.34
N THR A 204 49.11 -23.36 2.46
CA THR A 204 49.37 -23.87 3.82
C THR A 204 48.24 -23.43 4.74
N ALA A 205 47.63 -24.38 5.47
CA ALA A 205 46.50 -24.12 6.37
C ALA A 205 46.92 -24.12 7.86
N PRO A 206 46.18 -23.45 8.75
CA PRO A 206 46.32 -23.61 10.19
C PRO A 206 45.92 -25.02 10.66
N ALA A 207 46.56 -25.52 11.72
CA ALA A 207 46.36 -26.89 12.20
C ALA A 207 45.23 -27.03 13.23
N THR A 208 44.53 -28.17 13.19
CA THR A 208 43.71 -28.70 14.30
C THR A 208 44.08 -30.15 14.56
N THR A 209 44.20 -30.54 15.82
CA THR A 209 44.59 -31.89 16.24
C THR A 209 43.38 -32.81 16.39
N ALA A 210 43.42 -33.97 15.72
CA ALA A 210 42.45 -35.06 15.93
C ALA A 210 42.99 -36.11 16.92
N PRO A 211 42.18 -36.61 17.87
CA PRO A 211 42.49 -37.83 18.63
C PRO A 211 42.51 -39.07 17.74
N ALA A 212 43.29 -40.08 18.12
CA ALA A 212 43.52 -41.28 17.31
C ALA A 212 42.34 -42.27 17.29
N THR A 213 42.24 -43.04 16.19
CA THR A 213 41.34 -44.20 16.07
C THR A 213 42.02 -45.49 16.54
N THR A 214 41.22 -46.42 17.07
CA THR A 214 41.61 -47.82 17.32
C THR A 214 40.48 -48.78 16.95
N ALA A 215 40.85 -49.95 16.45
CA ALA A 215 39.96 -51.06 16.10
C ALA A 215 40.81 -52.35 15.93
N PRO A 216 40.22 -53.56 15.90
CA PRO A 216 38.91 -53.99 16.41
C PRO A 216 39.03 -55.09 17.51
N ALA A 217 37.92 -55.50 18.13
CA ALA A 217 37.84 -56.67 19.02
C ALA A 217 36.49 -57.40 18.90
N THR A 218 36.41 -58.65 19.36
CA THR A 218 35.39 -59.64 18.95
C THR A 218 34.50 -60.21 20.07
N ALA A 219 33.32 -60.69 19.66
CA ALA A 219 32.50 -61.74 20.29
C ALA A 219 31.68 -61.41 21.58
N PRO A 220 30.62 -62.20 21.91
CA PRO A 220 29.53 -61.73 22.79
C PRO A 220 29.29 -62.51 24.10
N ALA A 221 28.76 -61.83 25.12
CA ALA A 221 28.00 -62.37 26.26
C ALA A 221 27.13 -61.24 26.85
N THR A 222 25.79 -61.21 26.74
CA THR A 222 24.77 -61.91 27.56
C THR A 222 24.76 -61.59 29.07
N THR A 223 23.91 -60.64 29.49
CA THR A 223 23.24 -60.65 30.82
C THR A 223 21.87 -59.97 30.75
N ALA A 224 20.96 -60.42 31.62
CA ALA A 224 19.50 -60.22 31.62
C ALA A 224 18.94 -58.77 31.56
N PRO A 225 17.70 -58.59 31.07
CA PRO A 225 16.95 -57.33 31.22
C PRO A 225 16.41 -57.17 32.65
N ALA A 226 16.56 -55.97 33.22
CA ALA A 226 16.00 -55.62 34.53
C ALA A 226 14.59 -55.01 34.38
N THR A 227 13.56 -55.80 34.71
CA THR A 227 12.17 -55.34 34.79
C THR A 227 11.85 -54.73 36.14
N THR A 228 11.04 -53.66 36.16
CA THR A 228 10.17 -53.34 37.30
C THR A 228 8.77 -52.95 36.81
N ALA A 229 7.75 -53.29 37.61
CA ALA A 229 6.37 -53.46 37.17
C ALA A 229 5.45 -52.26 37.53
N PRO A 230 4.27 -52.12 36.88
CA PRO A 230 3.33 -51.03 37.17
C PRO A 230 2.52 -51.28 38.46
N ALA A 231 1.91 -50.21 38.99
CA ALA A 231 1.00 -50.26 40.13
C ALA A 231 -0.39 -49.69 39.78
N THR A 232 -1.36 -50.58 39.66
CA THR A 232 -2.81 -50.31 39.71
C THR A 232 -3.35 -50.84 41.07
N THR A 233 -4.53 -50.54 41.62
CA THR A 233 -5.77 -49.91 41.10
C THR A 233 -6.72 -49.51 42.26
N ALA A 234 -7.64 -48.57 42.01
CA ALA A 234 -9.04 -48.53 42.54
C ALA A 234 -9.30 -48.33 44.06
N PRO A 235 -10.57 -48.13 44.52
CA PRO A 235 -11.82 -47.81 43.80
C PRO A 235 -12.49 -46.48 44.28
N ALA A 236 -13.71 -46.17 43.84
CA ALA A 236 -14.48 -44.97 44.18
C ALA A 236 -15.88 -45.26 44.78
N THR A 237 -16.36 -44.40 45.69
CA THR A 237 -17.68 -44.42 46.38
C THR A 237 -17.89 -43.13 47.20
N THR A 238 -19.07 -42.51 47.41
CA THR A 238 -20.35 -42.40 46.67
C THR A 238 -21.25 -41.32 47.32
N GLY A 239 -22.07 -40.59 46.55
CA GLY A 239 -23.15 -39.70 47.05
C GLY A 239 -22.76 -38.23 47.35
N THR A 240 -23.68 -37.25 47.37
CA THR A 240 -25.13 -37.30 47.02
C THR A 240 -25.69 -35.91 46.64
N THR A 241 -26.44 -35.84 45.53
CA THR A 241 -27.59 -34.95 45.20
C THR A 241 -27.79 -33.55 45.84
N ALA A 242 -27.68 -32.50 44.99
CA ALA A 242 -28.72 -31.47 44.67
C ALA A 242 -29.35 -30.57 45.80
N PRO A 243 -30.17 -29.54 45.48
CA PRO A 243 -30.54 -28.91 44.19
C PRO A 243 -30.24 -27.38 44.14
N ALA A 244 -30.83 -26.65 43.19
CA ALA A 244 -30.71 -25.19 43.03
C ALA A 244 -32.02 -24.43 43.34
N THR A 245 -31.90 -23.16 43.74
CA THR A 245 -33.01 -22.17 43.86
C THR A 245 -32.47 -20.76 43.57
N THR A 246 -32.79 -20.19 42.40
CA THR A 246 -33.75 -19.09 42.15
C THR A 246 -33.22 -17.66 42.36
N ALA A 247 -33.43 -16.81 41.34
CA ALA A 247 -33.25 -15.36 41.37
C ALA A 247 -34.44 -14.64 42.06
N PRO A 248 -34.47 -13.30 42.12
CA PRO A 248 -34.95 -12.53 40.96
C PRO A 248 -34.09 -11.28 40.63
N ALA A 249 -34.42 -10.62 39.52
CA ALA A 249 -33.84 -9.35 39.10
C ALA A 249 -34.90 -8.24 39.00
N THR A 250 -34.50 -7.00 39.27
CA THR A 250 -35.28 -5.76 39.06
C THR A 250 -34.29 -4.66 38.63
N THR A 251 -34.20 -4.29 37.35
CA THR A 251 -35.00 -3.25 36.67
C THR A 251 -34.86 -1.84 37.27
N GLY A 252 -34.10 -0.98 36.58
CA GLY A 252 -34.02 0.46 36.84
C GLY A 252 -33.38 1.19 35.65
N SER A 253 -34.01 2.26 35.17
CA SER A 253 -33.56 3.06 34.01
C SER A 253 -32.52 4.13 34.38
N PRO A 254 -31.78 4.71 33.41
CA PRO A 254 -30.71 5.65 33.68
C PRO A 254 -31.22 7.08 33.96
N THR A 255 -30.53 7.79 34.86
CA THR A 255 -30.68 9.23 35.06
C THR A 255 -29.30 9.87 35.12
N THR A 256 -29.14 11.02 34.47
CA THR A 256 -27.90 11.82 34.48
C THR A 256 -27.83 12.72 35.72
N THR A 257 -26.65 12.89 36.32
CA THR A 257 -26.12 14.22 36.72
C THR A 257 -24.70 14.19 37.28
N SER A 258 -24.09 15.37 37.23
CA SER A 258 -22.70 15.75 37.49
C SER A 258 -22.13 15.52 38.90
N ALA A 259 -20.85 15.15 38.90
CA ALA A 259 -19.76 15.78 39.66
C ALA A 259 -19.50 15.45 41.16
N SER A 260 -18.24 15.79 41.52
CA SER A 260 -17.59 15.78 42.84
C SER A 260 -17.11 14.42 43.37
N ALA A 261 -16.11 14.48 44.25
CA ALA A 261 -15.28 13.35 44.66
C ALA A 261 -15.29 13.13 46.18
N THR A 262 -15.25 11.85 46.59
CA THR A 262 -14.84 11.46 47.93
C THR A 262 -14.04 10.16 47.89
N THR A 263 -13.19 9.95 48.89
CA THR A 263 -12.21 8.87 48.99
C THR A 263 -12.82 7.49 49.24
N GLY A 264 -12.36 6.48 48.51
CA GLY A 264 -12.44 5.06 48.87
C GLY A 264 -11.04 4.48 49.12
N ALA A 265 -10.85 3.68 50.17
CA ALA A 265 -9.53 3.24 50.61
C ALA A 265 -8.95 2.09 49.75
N ALA A 266 -7.65 2.18 49.43
CA ALA A 266 -6.93 1.11 48.76
C ALA A 266 -6.44 0.05 49.75
N THR A 267 -6.71 -1.22 49.48
CA THR A 267 -6.23 -2.37 50.27
C THR A 267 -4.73 -2.56 50.06
N THR A 268 -3.93 -2.38 51.10
CA THR A 268 -2.46 -2.42 50.98
C THR A 268 -1.92 -3.85 50.85
N SER A 269 -1.49 -4.23 49.64
CA SER A 269 -0.57 -5.35 49.45
C SER A 269 0.84 -4.92 49.86
N THR A 270 1.36 -5.48 50.95
CA THR A 270 2.69 -5.12 51.50
C THR A 270 3.78 -6.06 50.99
N THR A 271 4.22 -5.87 49.74
CA THR A 271 5.50 -6.42 49.26
C THR A 271 6.67 -5.68 49.93
N PRO A 272 7.76 -6.34 50.37
CA PRO A 272 8.90 -5.66 50.97
C PRO A 272 9.68 -4.83 49.93
N THR A 273 9.47 -3.51 49.89
CA THR A 273 10.21 -2.60 49.01
C THR A 273 11.60 -2.31 49.56
N ASN A 274 12.65 -2.64 48.79
CA ASN A 274 14.03 -2.30 49.12
C ASN A 274 14.24 -0.76 49.02
N PRO A 275 14.64 -0.05 50.09
CA PRO A 275 14.60 1.42 50.17
C PRO A 275 15.63 2.18 49.33
N ASN A 276 16.41 1.49 48.48
CA ASN A 276 17.41 2.08 47.57
C ASN A 276 17.16 1.72 46.09
N LYS A 277 15.95 1.30 45.71
CA LYS A 277 15.64 0.85 44.33
C LYS A 277 15.34 2.00 43.36
N MET A 278 15.84 1.87 42.13
CA MET A 278 15.39 2.66 40.96
C MET A 278 13.97 2.25 40.55
N ILE A 279 13.15 3.22 40.11
CA ILE A 279 11.77 2.99 39.68
C ILE A 279 11.54 3.67 38.33
N ILE A 280 11.07 2.91 37.34
CA ILE A 280 10.52 3.46 36.10
C ILE A 280 9.02 3.66 36.32
N ASN A 281 8.60 4.90 36.52
CA ASN A 281 7.21 5.28 36.76
C ASN A 281 6.37 5.13 35.48
N SER A 282 6.97 5.38 34.30
CA SER A 282 6.40 5.06 32.99
C SER A 282 7.48 5.07 31.89
N PHE A 283 7.21 4.36 30.80
CA PHE A 283 8.03 4.35 29.59
C PHE A 283 7.18 4.64 28.34
N LYS A 284 7.72 5.45 27.44
CA LYS A 284 7.35 5.48 26.02
C LYS A 284 8.63 5.37 25.18
N GLY A 285 8.52 4.90 23.94
CA GLY A 285 9.62 4.93 22.97
C GLY A 285 9.18 5.59 21.66
N ALA A 286 10.05 6.33 20.97
CA ALA A 286 9.74 6.84 19.63
C ALA A 286 10.45 6.06 18.53
N GLN A 287 9.70 5.74 17.47
CA GLN A 287 10.18 5.37 16.14
C GLN A 287 9.53 6.34 15.14
N SER A 288 8.74 5.88 14.17
CA SER A 288 7.91 6.76 13.34
C SER A 288 6.90 7.58 14.15
N HIS A 289 6.44 7.03 15.28
CA HIS A 289 5.63 7.70 16.31
C HIS A 289 6.13 7.38 17.72
N VAL A 290 5.73 8.18 18.71
CA VAL A 290 5.85 7.85 20.13
C VAL A 290 4.81 6.79 20.49
N ILE A 291 5.28 5.66 21.00
CA ILE A 291 4.50 4.44 21.26
C ILE A 291 4.69 4.03 22.74
N PRO A 292 3.62 3.61 23.47
CA PRO A 292 3.75 3.06 24.83
C PRO A 292 4.49 1.72 24.85
N ALA A 293 4.99 1.29 26.02
CA ALA A 293 5.73 0.02 26.15
C ALA A 293 5.04 -1.21 25.52
N GLN A 294 3.71 -1.30 25.65
CA GLN A 294 2.89 -2.42 25.16
C GLN A 294 2.37 -2.22 23.72
N GLY A 295 2.79 -1.17 23.03
CA GLY A 295 2.10 -0.67 21.84
C GLY A 295 0.88 0.18 22.20
N HIS A 296 0.08 0.53 21.19
CA HIS A 296 -1.17 1.28 21.30
C HIS A 296 -2.25 0.62 20.44
N THR A 297 -3.50 0.64 20.91
CA THR A 297 -4.65 -0.01 20.24
C THR A 297 -5.80 0.96 20.08
N TRP A 298 -6.38 1.01 18.88
CA TRP A 298 -7.67 1.66 18.62
C TRP A 298 -8.75 0.60 18.42
N THR A 299 -9.88 0.77 19.10
CA THR A 299 -11.08 -0.08 18.93
C THR A 299 -12.10 0.71 18.11
N LEU A 300 -12.35 0.29 16.87
CA LEU A 300 -13.29 0.94 15.95
C LEU A 300 -14.39 -0.06 15.51
N PRO A 301 -15.50 0.39 14.90
CA PRO A 301 -16.54 -0.50 14.36
C PRO A 301 -16.03 -1.52 13.34
N GLY A 302 -14.92 -1.21 12.64
CA GLY A 302 -14.23 -2.14 11.74
C GLY A 302 -13.31 -3.17 12.43
N GLY A 303 -13.23 -3.16 13.76
CA GLY A 303 -12.34 -3.99 14.56
C GLY A 303 -11.18 -3.21 15.19
N ASN A 304 -10.23 -3.95 15.77
CA ASN A 304 -9.06 -3.36 16.43
C ASN A 304 -7.92 -3.13 15.43
N GLN A 305 -7.22 -2.00 15.57
CA GLN A 305 -5.94 -1.69 14.93
C GLN A 305 -4.88 -1.48 16.01
N ASN A 306 -3.64 -1.92 15.77
CA ASN A 306 -2.53 -1.88 16.74
C ASN A 306 -1.29 -1.25 16.12
N LEU A 307 -0.59 -0.39 16.86
CA LEU A 307 0.75 0.10 16.54
C LEU A 307 1.73 -0.34 17.63
N HIS A 308 2.87 -0.89 17.25
CA HIS A 308 3.89 -1.38 18.17
C HIS A 308 5.30 -1.21 17.60
N PHE A 309 6.36 -1.50 18.39
CA PHE A 309 7.73 -1.24 17.95
C PHE A 309 8.14 -2.17 16.81
N VAL A 310 8.70 -1.59 15.76
CA VAL A 310 9.33 -2.32 14.65
C VAL A 310 10.63 -2.96 15.17
N GLY A 311 10.87 -4.22 14.82
CA GLY A 311 12.11 -4.93 15.13
C GLY A 311 13.32 -4.34 14.41
N ASN A 312 14.53 -4.62 14.92
CA ASN A 312 15.83 -4.18 14.38
C ASN A 312 15.97 -2.66 14.14
N ARG A 313 15.08 -1.82 14.69
CA ARG A 313 15.01 -0.37 14.47
C ARG A 313 15.20 0.42 15.76
N THR A 314 16.12 1.39 15.73
CA THR A 314 16.46 2.32 16.82
C THR A 314 15.22 2.94 17.47
N VAL A 315 15.18 3.00 18.80
CA VAL A 315 14.11 3.65 19.57
C VAL A 315 14.67 4.77 20.43
N LEU A 316 14.05 5.96 20.41
CA LEU A 316 14.26 6.96 21.45
C LEU A 316 13.42 6.58 22.67
N GLY A 317 14.01 5.83 23.61
CA GLY A 317 13.38 5.50 24.88
C GLY A 317 13.23 6.76 25.75
N MET A 318 12.07 6.90 26.40
CA MET A 318 11.71 8.04 27.25
C MET A 318 11.18 7.53 28.59
N PHE A 319 11.79 7.98 29.69
CA PHE A 319 11.62 7.40 31.02
C PHE A 319 11.19 8.46 32.04
N ASP A 320 10.04 8.25 32.68
CA ASP A 320 9.65 8.93 33.92
C ASP A 320 10.27 8.13 35.06
N LEU A 321 11.26 8.70 35.75
CA LEU A 321 12.08 7.99 36.75
C LEU A 321 11.86 8.54 38.15
N SER A 322 11.89 7.65 39.14
CA SER A 322 12.08 8.01 40.55
C SER A 322 13.04 7.03 41.21
N SER A 323 13.47 7.35 42.42
CA SER A 323 14.21 6.44 43.29
C SER A 323 13.66 6.52 44.71
N GLN A 324 13.72 5.39 45.41
CA GLN A 324 13.67 5.43 46.87
C GLN A 324 15.09 5.70 47.39
N GLN A 325 15.23 6.65 48.31
CA GLN A 325 16.49 6.90 49.01
C GLN A 325 16.28 6.86 50.51
N LYS A 326 17.17 6.14 51.20
CA LYS A 326 17.17 6.00 52.65
C LYS A 326 17.81 7.22 53.33
N THR A 327 17.05 8.29 53.52
CA THR A 327 17.43 9.38 54.43
C THR A 327 17.48 8.86 55.88
N THR A 328 18.37 9.42 56.70
CA THR A 328 18.63 8.96 58.08
C THR A 328 17.56 9.41 59.10
N SER A 329 16.48 10.05 58.64
CA SER A 329 15.42 10.63 59.46
C SER A 329 14.04 10.06 59.08
N ARG A 330 13.30 9.53 60.06
CA ARG A 330 12.00 8.85 59.87
C ARG A 330 10.85 9.82 59.53
N LYS A 331 10.91 10.56 58.41
CA LYS A 331 9.90 11.59 58.10
C LYS A 331 9.64 11.91 56.62
N TYR A 332 9.39 10.87 55.80
CA TYR A 332 8.84 10.93 54.42
C TYR A 332 9.73 11.57 53.33
N PRO A 333 9.41 11.45 52.02
CA PRO A 333 8.69 10.40 51.28
C PRO A 333 9.57 9.82 50.13
N ILE A 334 8.96 9.19 49.12
CA ILE A 334 9.59 8.92 47.80
C ILE A 334 10.04 10.24 47.15
N LEU A 335 11.21 10.28 46.50
CA LEU A 335 11.67 11.46 45.76
C LEU A 335 10.76 11.74 44.55
N SER A 336 10.17 12.92 44.52
CA SER A 336 9.03 13.21 43.64
C SER A 336 9.43 13.61 42.21
N ARG A 337 9.40 12.64 41.28
CA ARG A 337 9.03 12.69 39.84
C ARG A 337 9.66 13.73 38.87
N LYS A 338 10.19 14.85 39.33
CA LYS A 338 10.63 15.95 38.47
C LYS A 338 12.14 15.98 38.27
N ASP A 339 12.87 15.69 39.34
CA ASP A 339 14.33 15.63 39.37
C ASP A 339 14.75 14.43 40.23
N LEU A 340 15.55 13.52 39.69
CA LEU A 340 16.35 12.61 40.51
C LEU A 340 17.38 13.49 41.22
N ASN A 341 17.18 13.81 42.49
CA ASN A 341 17.97 14.84 43.19
C ASN A 341 18.47 14.33 44.56
N PRO A 342 19.79 14.11 44.74
CA PRO A 342 20.84 14.22 43.72
C PRO A 342 20.70 13.15 42.62
N VAL A 343 21.16 13.46 41.40
CA VAL A 343 21.17 12.50 40.29
C VAL A 343 22.15 11.37 40.64
N PRO A 344 21.73 10.10 40.63
CA PRO A 344 22.64 8.97 40.79
C PRO A 344 23.73 8.93 39.71
N ALA A 345 24.97 8.62 40.10
CA ALA A 345 26.07 8.43 39.15
C ALA A 345 25.83 7.18 38.28
N ASN A 346 26.38 7.18 37.06
CA ASN A 346 26.26 6.07 36.10
C ASN A 346 24.81 5.60 35.85
N LEU A 347 23.86 6.53 35.79
CA LEU A 347 22.46 6.26 35.44
C LEU A 347 22.35 5.76 33.99
N VAL A 348 22.01 4.48 33.83
CA VAL A 348 21.93 3.77 32.55
C VAL A 348 20.62 3.00 32.40
N VAL A 349 20.16 2.88 31.16
CA VAL A 349 19.16 1.86 30.76
C VAL A 349 19.88 0.61 30.26
N ASN A 350 19.35 -0.56 30.60
CA ASN A 350 19.91 -1.87 30.31
C ASN A 350 18.94 -2.65 29.42
N GLY A 351 19.48 -3.37 28.43
CA GLY A 351 18.72 -4.26 27.56
C GLY A 351 18.83 -5.71 28.02
N ILE A 352 17.71 -6.44 28.02
CA ILE A 352 17.64 -7.86 28.39
C ILE A 352 16.87 -8.64 27.31
N ASP A 353 17.46 -9.73 26.81
CA ASP A 353 16.91 -10.55 25.73
C ASP A 353 15.71 -11.44 26.16
N LYS A 354 15.12 -12.17 25.21
CA LYS A 354 14.01 -13.11 25.46
C LYS A 354 14.37 -14.32 26.36
N SER A 355 15.63 -14.46 26.73
CA SER A 355 16.20 -15.54 27.56
C SER A 355 16.63 -15.06 28.96
N GLY A 356 16.66 -13.74 29.21
CA GLY A 356 17.19 -13.13 30.43
C GLY A 356 18.66 -12.69 30.36
N ASN A 357 19.32 -12.79 29.21
CA ASN A 357 20.70 -12.34 29.03
C ASN A 357 20.77 -10.81 28.88
N ARG A 358 21.81 -10.19 29.43
CA ARG A 358 22.02 -8.73 29.37
C ARG A 358 22.72 -8.34 28.07
N LEU A 359 22.03 -7.56 27.23
CA LEU A 359 22.49 -7.09 25.91
C LEU A 359 23.48 -5.91 26.01
N GLY A 360 23.45 -5.16 27.12
CA GLY A 360 24.36 -4.04 27.38
C GLY A 360 23.74 -2.97 28.27
N SER A 361 24.36 -1.79 28.27
CA SER A 361 23.91 -0.56 28.95
C SER A 361 24.08 0.66 28.05
N VAL A 362 23.16 1.62 28.15
CA VAL A 362 23.22 2.92 27.47
C VAL A 362 23.01 4.04 28.49
N PRO A 363 23.84 5.11 28.50
CA PRO A 363 23.62 6.27 29.36
C PRO A 363 22.28 6.95 29.14
N LEU A 364 21.64 7.38 30.23
CA LEU A 364 20.42 8.17 30.18
C LEU A 364 20.74 9.67 30.08
N THR A 365 20.29 10.30 29.01
CA THR A 365 20.35 11.74 28.75
C THR A 365 19.33 12.50 29.61
N PRO A 366 19.72 13.60 30.27
CA PRO A 366 18.84 14.35 31.17
C PRO A 366 17.73 15.16 30.45
N PRO A 367 16.65 15.55 31.15
CA PRO A 367 15.46 16.16 30.52
C PRO A 367 15.68 17.56 29.91
N ASP A 368 16.72 18.29 30.32
CA ASP A 368 17.14 19.56 29.70
C ASP A 368 17.65 19.34 28.26
N GLN A 369 18.31 18.20 28.03
CA GLN A 369 18.84 17.74 26.74
C GLN A 369 17.82 16.91 25.93
N PHE A 370 16.55 16.85 26.34
CA PHE A 370 15.49 16.20 25.58
C PHE A 370 15.40 16.78 24.14
N PRO A 371 15.32 15.93 23.08
CA PRO A 371 15.33 16.35 21.67
C PRO A 371 14.31 17.45 21.31
N GLY A 372 14.76 18.41 20.49
CA GLY A 372 13.94 19.52 20.01
C GLY A 372 12.87 19.10 19.02
N SER A 373 11.86 19.95 18.81
CA SER A 373 10.88 19.81 17.74
C SER A 373 11.40 20.38 16.41
N GLU A 374 10.80 19.94 15.30
CA GLU A 374 11.03 20.50 13.96
C GLU A 374 10.78 22.03 13.83
N LEU A 375 10.07 22.65 14.78
CA LEU A 375 9.85 24.10 14.82
C LEU A 375 10.74 24.84 15.82
N ASN A 376 11.55 24.10 16.60
CA ASN A 376 12.41 24.61 17.67
C ASN A 376 11.69 25.50 18.70
N GLN A 377 10.41 25.25 18.94
CA GLN A 377 9.53 26.03 19.84
C GLN A 377 8.94 25.13 20.94
N ASP A 378 8.40 23.97 20.56
CA ASP A 378 7.85 23.00 21.52
C ASP A 378 8.89 21.94 21.93
N LYS A 379 8.73 21.40 23.15
CA LYS A 379 9.36 20.14 23.60
C LYS A 379 8.27 19.13 23.95
N TYR A 380 8.47 17.85 23.62
CA TYR A 380 7.53 16.79 24.00
C TYR A 380 7.48 16.58 25.53
N SER A 381 8.61 16.77 26.21
CA SER A 381 8.69 16.77 27.67
C SER A 381 9.80 17.68 28.19
N THR A 382 9.69 18.04 29.47
CA THR A 382 10.70 18.75 30.26
C THR A 382 11.11 17.96 31.52
N THR A 383 10.66 16.71 31.66
CA THR A 383 10.90 15.85 32.84
C THR A 383 11.28 14.41 32.51
N LEU A 384 11.16 13.96 31.25
CA LEU A 384 11.53 12.61 30.84
C LEU A 384 13.04 12.53 30.56
N TRP A 385 13.70 11.53 31.13
CA TRP A 385 15.05 11.11 30.73
C TRP A 385 14.97 10.37 29.40
N THR A 386 16.00 10.42 28.57
CA THR A 386 16.00 9.77 27.25
C THR A 386 17.22 8.89 27.00
N ALA A 387 17.06 7.87 26.16
CA ALA A 387 18.17 7.07 25.66
C ALA A 387 17.90 6.61 24.23
N LYS A 388 18.90 6.70 23.34
CA LYS A 388 18.81 6.17 21.97
C LYS A 388 19.19 4.68 22.02
N LEU A 389 18.17 3.82 22.10
CA LEU A 389 18.34 2.37 22.25
C LEU A 389 18.91 1.77 20.95
N PRO A 390 19.98 0.95 21.00
CA PRO A 390 20.56 0.28 19.85
C PRO A 390 19.52 -0.54 19.11
N LYS A 391 19.56 -0.49 17.78
CA LYS A 391 18.55 -1.13 16.94
C LYS A 391 18.62 -2.66 17.06
N GLU A 392 19.82 -3.17 17.32
CA GLU A 392 20.18 -4.56 17.58
C GLU A 392 19.54 -5.12 18.87
N TRP A 393 19.08 -4.25 19.79
CA TRP A 393 18.33 -4.69 20.97
C TRP A 393 16.84 -4.95 20.66
N LEU A 394 16.28 -4.34 19.61
CA LEU A 394 14.84 -4.42 19.29
C LEU A 394 14.49 -5.76 18.64
N ALA A 395 14.45 -6.78 19.49
CA ALA A 395 13.88 -8.09 19.19
C ALA A 395 12.62 -8.34 20.04
N PRO A 396 11.72 -9.25 19.62
CA PRO A 396 10.57 -9.67 20.41
C PRO A 396 10.92 -10.04 21.84
N LYS A 397 10.08 -9.60 22.78
CA LYS A 397 10.21 -9.81 24.23
C LYS A 397 11.40 -9.09 24.91
N LEU A 398 12.12 -8.20 24.21
CA LEU A 398 13.09 -7.27 24.81
C LEU A 398 12.52 -6.68 26.10
N SER A 399 13.31 -6.74 27.16
CA SER A 399 13.00 -6.10 28.44
C SER A 399 14.03 -5.02 28.75
N LEU A 400 13.55 -3.91 29.33
CA LEU A 400 14.36 -2.78 29.74
C LEU A 400 14.29 -2.58 31.26
N SER A 401 15.43 -2.24 31.85
CA SER A 401 15.56 -1.86 33.26
C SER A 401 16.50 -0.67 33.40
N VAL A 402 16.47 0.01 34.54
CA VAL A 402 17.35 1.16 34.83
C VAL A 402 18.13 0.90 36.11
N SER A 403 19.45 1.12 36.04
CA SER A 403 20.38 0.98 37.16
C SER A 403 21.25 2.22 37.31
N ALA A 404 21.73 2.48 38.52
CA ALA A 404 22.68 3.55 38.81
C ALA A 404 23.48 3.25 40.08
N ASP A 405 24.62 3.91 40.28
CA ASP A 405 25.50 3.67 41.41
C ASP A 405 24.77 3.86 42.76
N GLY A 406 24.98 2.93 43.69
CA GLY A 406 24.37 2.95 45.03
C GLY A 406 22.85 2.67 45.06
N ASN A 407 22.24 2.32 43.93
CA ASN A 407 20.82 2.00 43.82
C ASN A 407 20.62 0.58 43.26
N ASP A 408 19.61 -0.13 43.74
CA ASP A 408 19.20 -1.41 43.15
C ASP A 408 18.52 -1.18 41.79
N GLU A 409 18.72 -2.11 40.86
CA GLU A 409 18.14 -2.06 39.51
C GLU A 409 16.60 -2.11 39.53
N SER A 410 15.97 -1.40 38.59
CA SER A 410 14.51 -1.31 38.51
C SER A 410 13.85 -2.64 38.17
N ASP A 411 12.54 -2.73 38.40
CA ASP A 411 11.74 -3.77 37.75
C ASP A 411 11.83 -3.64 36.21
N HIS A 412 11.70 -4.77 35.53
CA HIS A 412 11.81 -4.84 34.08
C HIS A 412 10.50 -4.40 33.41
N ILE A 413 10.60 -3.58 32.36
CA ILE A 413 9.52 -3.28 31.43
C ILE A 413 9.77 -4.02 30.12
N GLN A 414 8.93 -5.00 29.79
CA GLN A 414 8.95 -5.67 28.49
C GLN A 414 8.34 -4.77 27.41
N LEU A 415 8.97 -4.70 26.24
CA LEU A 415 8.45 -3.99 25.07
C LEU A 415 7.70 -4.94 24.13
N ASN A 416 6.60 -4.45 23.55
CA ASN A 416 5.91 -5.09 22.45
C ASN A 416 6.63 -4.76 21.13
N VAL A 417 7.46 -5.69 20.65
CA VAL A 417 8.28 -5.55 19.45
C VAL A 417 7.84 -6.59 18.41
N GLY A 418 7.40 -6.10 17.25
CA GLY A 418 6.97 -6.88 16.09
C GLY A 418 8.08 -7.15 15.09
N ALA A 419 7.73 -7.24 13.81
CA ALA A 419 8.67 -7.61 12.76
C ALA A 419 9.73 -6.52 12.50
N PRO A 420 10.99 -6.90 12.18
CA PRO A 420 11.90 -6.07 11.40
C PRO A 420 11.43 -6.06 9.94
N SER A 421 10.40 -5.27 9.63
CA SER A 421 9.79 -5.22 8.29
C SER A 421 10.67 -4.48 7.29
N ASP A 422 10.89 -5.08 6.12
CA ASP A 422 11.46 -4.41 4.94
C ASP A 422 10.38 -3.70 4.12
N TYR A 423 10.74 -2.61 3.45
CA TYR A 423 9.96 -2.02 2.35
C TYR A 423 10.78 -1.95 1.07
N PHE A 424 10.37 -2.70 0.05
CA PHE A 424 10.88 -2.57 -1.31
C PHE A 424 9.92 -1.76 -2.17
N ILE A 425 10.45 -0.83 -2.95
CA ILE A 425 9.66 -0.08 -3.93
C ILE A 425 10.40 0.04 -5.26
N GLU A 426 9.75 -0.39 -6.32
CA GLU A 426 10.28 -0.32 -7.68
C GLU A 426 9.67 0.87 -8.43
N SER A 427 10.53 1.75 -8.94
CA SER A 427 10.13 2.86 -9.79
C SER A 427 9.92 2.38 -11.22
N LEU A 428 8.70 2.53 -11.75
CA LEU A 428 8.34 2.22 -13.14
C LEU A 428 7.96 3.51 -13.90
N PRO A 429 8.93 4.33 -14.34
CA PRO A 429 8.65 5.51 -15.16
C PRO A 429 7.77 5.19 -16.38
N ILE A 430 6.76 6.01 -16.66
CA ILE A 430 5.97 5.89 -17.88
C ILE A 430 5.91 7.21 -18.67
N TYR A 431 6.30 7.08 -19.93
CA TYR A 431 6.34 8.15 -20.93
C TYR A 431 5.24 7.90 -21.97
N LEU A 432 4.34 8.87 -22.11
CA LEU A 432 3.13 8.73 -22.92
C LEU A 432 3.13 9.67 -24.11
N TYR A 433 2.44 9.25 -25.17
CA TYR A 433 2.07 10.08 -26.31
C TYR A 433 3.27 10.62 -27.12
N GLY A 434 4.38 9.86 -27.11
CA GLY A 434 5.63 10.25 -27.77
C GLY A 434 6.63 11.00 -26.89
N ALA A 435 6.36 11.15 -25.59
CA ALA A 435 7.38 11.54 -24.62
C ALA A 435 8.49 10.47 -24.54
N THR A 436 9.72 10.91 -24.24
CA THR A 436 10.91 10.10 -23.97
C THR A 436 11.80 10.82 -22.94
N PRO A 437 12.73 10.13 -22.25
CA PRO A 437 13.71 10.79 -21.37
C PRO A 437 14.51 11.92 -22.06
N GLN A 438 14.63 11.89 -23.38
CA GLN A 438 15.44 12.83 -24.18
C GLN A 438 14.64 14.04 -24.70
N ASN A 439 13.32 13.93 -24.90
CA ASN A 439 12.47 15.03 -25.38
C ASN A 439 11.55 15.64 -24.31
N SER A 440 11.59 15.10 -23.08
CA SER A 440 10.77 15.55 -21.96
C SER A 440 11.64 15.77 -20.70
N VAL A 441 11.52 14.92 -19.68
CA VAL A 441 12.36 14.96 -18.47
C VAL A 441 12.84 13.54 -18.13
N PRO A 442 14.12 13.32 -17.85
CA PRO A 442 14.59 12.04 -17.30
C PRO A 442 14.04 11.85 -15.89
N ILE A 443 13.33 10.74 -15.67
CA ILE A 443 12.79 10.37 -14.37
C ILE A 443 13.89 9.65 -13.59
N HIS A 444 14.25 10.19 -12.42
CA HIS A 444 15.26 9.64 -11.52
C HIS A 444 14.61 9.01 -10.29
N LEU A 445 15.35 8.17 -9.56
CA LEU A 445 14.99 7.72 -8.22
C LEU A 445 15.09 8.88 -7.21
N PRO A 446 14.40 8.82 -6.06
CA PRO A 446 14.61 9.79 -4.98
C PRO A 446 16.03 9.68 -4.43
N ASN A 447 16.57 10.80 -3.93
CA ASN A 447 17.91 10.80 -3.34
C ASN A 447 17.94 10.26 -1.91
N ASP A 448 19.12 9.91 -1.41
CA ASP A 448 19.32 9.31 -0.07
C ASP A 448 18.64 10.09 1.07
N THR A 449 18.56 11.43 0.98
CA THR A 449 17.88 12.27 1.99
C THR A 449 16.36 12.05 1.97
N GLN A 450 15.77 11.90 0.78
CA GLN A 450 14.35 11.55 0.62
C GLN A 450 14.08 10.12 1.09
N ILE A 451 14.95 9.16 0.76
CA ILE A 451 14.81 7.74 1.17
C ILE A 451 14.87 7.61 2.70
N ALA A 452 15.84 8.26 3.35
CA ALA A 452 15.92 8.33 4.80
C ALA A 452 14.66 8.99 5.41
N GLU A 453 14.16 10.08 4.81
CA GLU A 453 12.94 10.74 5.29
C GLU A 453 11.68 9.86 5.20
N VAL A 454 11.60 8.97 4.21
CA VAL A 454 10.52 7.96 4.08
C VAL A 454 10.62 6.91 5.20
N LEU A 455 11.83 6.41 5.50
CA LEU A 455 12.07 5.48 6.61
C LEU A 455 11.60 6.07 7.95
N GLN A 456 11.86 7.35 8.23
CA GLN A 456 11.41 8.00 9.46
C GLN A 456 9.87 8.10 9.57
N LYS A 457 9.12 7.99 8.46
CA LYS A 457 7.66 8.14 8.42
C LYS A 457 6.86 6.84 8.29
N LEU A 458 7.51 5.72 7.95
CA LEU A 458 6.89 4.40 7.81
C LEU A 458 7.33 3.43 8.94
N PRO A 459 6.55 2.38 9.26
CA PRO A 459 6.86 1.43 10.34
C PRO A 459 7.69 0.23 9.84
N VAL A 460 8.90 0.49 9.38
CA VAL A 460 9.82 -0.48 8.77
C VAL A 460 11.26 -0.29 9.26
N ASP A 461 12.09 -1.33 9.27
CA ASP A 461 13.52 -1.24 9.57
C ASP A 461 14.28 -0.65 8.37
N TYR A 462 13.91 -1.12 7.16
CA TYR A 462 14.63 -0.83 5.93
C TYR A 462 13.68 -0.34 4.82
N VAL A 463 14.19 0.56 3.98
CA VAL A 463 13.50 1.07 2.78
C VAL A 463 14.48 1.04 1.61
N LYS A 464 14.07 0.47 0.48
CA LYS A 464 14.88 0.41 -0.75
C LYS A 464 14.08 0.86 -1.97
N PHE A 465 14.59 1.86 -2.68
CA PHE A 465 14.09 2.27 -3.99
C PHE A 465 14.98 1.68 -5.09
N ASP A 466 14.40 0.86 -5.95
CA ASP A 466 15.06 0.27 -7.12
C ASP A 466 14.41 0.79 -8.43
N PRO A 467 15.11 0.76 -9.57
CA PRO A 467 14.45 0.85 -10.86
C PRO A 467 13.71 -0.47 -11.15
N HIS A 468 12.44 -0.40 -11.55
CA HIS A 468 11.70 -1.58 -11.99
C HIS A 468 12.42 -2.23 -13.19
N PRO A 469 12.52 -3.57 -13.31
CA PRO A 469 13.29 -4.24 -14.36
C PRO A 469 12.91 -3.93 -15.82
N TYR A 470 11.78 -3.24 -16.04
CA TYR A 470 11.37 -2.70 -17.35
C TYR A 470 12.19 -1.47 -17.78
N ASN A 471 12.92 -0.83 -16.86
CA ASN A 471 13.53 0.51 -16.97
C ASN A 471 12.50 1.64 -17.11
N TYR A 472 11.66 1.62 -18.15
CA TYR A 472 10.52 2.52 -18.33
C TYR A 472 9.51 1.96 -19.34
N ILE A 473 8.28 2.49 -19.35
CA ILE A 473 7.28 2.24 -20.39
C ILE A 473 7.24 3.43 -21.36
N GLN A 474 7.15 3.16 -22.67
CA GLN A 474 6.92 4.16 -23.72
C GLN A 474 5.75 3.72 -24.61
N TRP A 475 4.61 4.41 -24.53
CA TRP A 475 3.45 4.14 -25.39
C TRP A 475 2.99 5.39 -26.13
N LYS A 476 2.83 5.27 -27.45
CA LYS A 476 2.42 6.36 -28.36
C LYS A 476 0.91 6.65 -28.29
N GLN A 477 0.13 5.70 -27.82
CA GLN A 477 -1.31 5.80 -27.60
C GLN A 477 -1.71 4.83 -26.48
N PHE A 478 -2.79 5.13 -25.78
CA PHE A 478 -3.36 4.24 -24.76
C PHE A 478 -4.89 4.29 -24.82
N PRO A 479 -5.59 3.15 -24.94
CA PRO A 479 -7.04 3.11 -24.86
C PRO A 479 -7.49 3.40 -23.43
N ILE A 480 -8.66 4.01 -23.28
CA ILE A 480 -9.28 4.37 -22.02
C ILE A 480 -10.62 3.64 -21.93
N ALA A 481 -10.84 2.98 -20.80
CA ALA A 481 -12.07 2.24 -20.54
C ALA A 481 -13.25 3.20 -20.23
N PRO A 482 -14.49 2.82 -20.56
CA PRO A 482 -15.68 3.57 -20.14
C PRO A 482 -15.90 3.54 -18.62
N ASP A 483 -16.51 4.61 -18.08
CA ASP A 483 -16.63 4.88 -16.64
C ASP A 483 -18.07 4.81 -16.08
N GLY A 484 -19.03 4.30 -16.87
CA GLY A 484 -20.46 4.30 -16.56
C GLY A 484 -21.22 5.52 -17.09
N ASN A 485 -20.54 6.63 -17.38
CA ASN A 485 -21.14 7.90 -17.82
C ASN A 485 -20.65 8.35 -19.20
N ARG A 486 -19.38 8.07 -19.50
CA ARG A 486 -18.65 8.44 -20.71
C ARG A 486 -18.22 7.18 -21.45
N ALA A 487 -18.29 7.22 -22.78
CA ALA A 487 -17.78 6.15 -23.62
C ALA A 487 -16.24 6.11 -23.57
N GLY A 488 -15.70 4.89 -23.67
CA GLY A 488 -14.28 4.64 -23.84
C GLY A 488 -13.72 5.36 -25.08
N TYR A 489 -12.42 5.59 -25.10
CA TYR A 489 -11.77 6.38 -26.15
C TYR A 489 -10.27 6.08 -26.24
N LEU A 490 -9.63 6.39 -27.37
CA LEU A 490 -8.20 6.16 -27.57
C LEU A 490 -7.43 7.48 -27.41
N ALA A 491 -6.69 7.61 -26.31
CA ALA A 491 -5.81 8.75 -26.08
C ALA A 491 -4.50 8.61 -26.87
N LYS A 492 -4.07 9.68 -27.54
CA LYS A 492 -2.85 9.76 -28.35
C LYS A 492 -1.97 10.96 -28.00
N THR A 493 -2.53 11.89 -27.22
CA THR A 493 -1.96 13.11 -26.64
C THR A 493 -2.57 13.32 -25.26
N GLY A 494 -1.94 14.14 -24.41
CA GLY A 494 -2.54 14.51 -23.13
C GLY A 494 -3.81 15.39 -23.26
N ASP A 495 -4.05 16.00 -24.42
CA ASP A 495 -5.28 16.76 -24.71
C ASP A 495 -6.50 15.85 -24.96
N ASP A 496 -6.27 14.58 -25.34
CA ASP A 496 -7.36 13.62 -25.54
C ASP A 496 -8.00 13.17 -24.21
N GLU A 497 -7.28 13.33 -23.09
CA GLU A 497 -7.73 12.86 -21.78
C GLU A 497 -8.81 13.77 -21.18
N LYS A 498 -10.05 13.27 -21.20
CA LYS A 498 -11.27 13.97 -20.77
C LYS A 498 -11.29 14.27 -19.26
N ASN A 499 -10.47 13.58 -18.48
CA ASN A 499 -10.21 13.82 -17.06
C ASN A 499 -8.82 13.25 -16.72
N MET A 500 -8.04 13.96 -15.89
CA MET A 500 -6.66 13.58 -15.52
C MET A 500 -6.50 12.18 -14.90
N PHE A 501 -7.57 11.67 -14.27
CA PHE A 501 -7.60 10.36 -13.63
C PHE A 501 -7.94 9.20 -14.59
N ASP A 502 -8.36 9.49 -15.83
CA ASP A 502 -8.84 8.48 -16.78
C ASP A 502 -7.74 7.49 -17.16
N PHE A 503 -6.56 7.99 -17.57
CA PHE A 503 -5.40 7.15 -17.80
C PHE A 503 -4.96 6.45 -16.51
N ALA A 504 -4.83 7.19 -15.41
CA ALA A 504 -4.25 6.67 -14.17
C ALA A 504 -5.04 5.47 -13.62
N SER A 505 -6.37 5.55 -13.64
CA SER A 505 -7.28 4.48 -13.19
C SER A 505 -7.20 3.23 -14.09
N ALA A 506 -7.15 3.43 -15.41
CA ALA A 506 -6.98 2.34 -16.36
C ALA A 506 -5.60 1.68 -16.23
N TYR A 507 -4.56 2.48 -16.07
CA TYR A 507 -3.17 2.05 -15.94
C TYR A 507 -2.87 1.35 -14.59
N MET A 508 -3.58 1.67 -13.50
CA MET A 508 -3.56 0.85 -12.27
C MET A 508 -3.87 -0.62 -12.55
N THR A 509 -4.84 -0.89 -13.45
CA THR A 509 -5.23 -2.26 -13.81
C THR A 509 -4.08 -2.98 -14.53
N VAL A 510 -3.37 -2.27 -15.41
CA VAL A 510 -2.20 -2.80 -16.13
C VAL A 510 -1.02 -3.03 -15.19
N MET A 511 -0.67 -2.07 -14.32
CA MET A 511 0.42 -2.23 -13.35
C MET A 511 0.13 -3.34 -12.33
N ARG A 512 -1.12 -3.45 -11.85
CA ARG A 512 -1.53 -4.59 -11.05
C ARG A 512 -1.33 -5.89 -11.82
N GLY A 513 -1.77 -5.95 -13.09
CA GLY A 513 -1.53 -7.09 -13.97
C GLY A 513 -0.06 -7.48 -14.10
N ILE A 514 0.85 -6.50 -14.20
CA ILE A 514 2.32 -6.70 -14.21
C ILE A 514 2.79 -7.31 -12.87
N ARG A 515 2.42 -6.68 -11.74
CA ARG A 515 2.79 -7.14 -10.38
C ARG A 515 2.29 -8.56 -10.09
N LEU A 516 1.08 -8.90 -10.54
CA LEU A 516 0.49 -10.24 -10.42
C LEU A 516 1.23 -11.27 -11.28
N ASN A 517 1.50 -10.97 -12.57
CA ASN A 517 2.21 -11.90 -13.46
C ASN A 517 3.70 -12.06 -13.12
N ASN A 518 4.30 -11.11 -12.40
CA ASN A 518 5.64 -11.25 -11.85
C ASN A 518 5.66 -12.02 -10.50
N GLY A 519 4.50 -12.39 -9.96
CA GLY A 519 4.37 -13.09 -8.69
C GLY A 519 4.66 -12.26 -7.44
N ASP A 520 4.64 -10.92 -7.57
CA ASP A 520 4.96 -10.01 -6.47
C ASP A 520 3.77 -9.74 -5.52
N GLN A 521 2.57 -10.32 -5.76
CA GLN A 521 1.32 -9.94 -5.07
C GLN A 521 1.48 -9.83 -3.54
N PHE A 522 1.99 -10.89 -2.93
CA PHE A 522 2.04 -11.03 -1.48
C PHE A 522 3.35 -10.53 -0.87
N LEU A 523 4.29 -10.01 -1.67
CA LEU A 523 5.55 -9.48 -1.14
C LEU A 523 5.38 -8.10 -0.50
N THR A 524 6.31 -7.73 0.37
CA THR A 524 6.54 -6.36 0.91
C THR A 524 7.04 -5.35 -0.14
N LYS A 525 6.70 -5.58 -1.42
CA LYS A 525 7.10 -4.78 -2.59
C LYS A 525 5.94 -3.95 -3.13
N GLN A 526 6.12 -2.66 -3.31
CA GLN A 526 5.25 -1.81 -4.15
C GLN A 526 5.90 -1.44 -5.50
N ILE A 527 5.07 -1.05 -6.47
CA ILE A 527 5.50 -0.36 -7.69
C ILE A 527 4.92 1.06 -7.66
N TYR A 528 5.78 2.08 -7.76
CA TYR A 528 5.36 3.46 -8.00
C TYR A 528 5.74 3.87 -9.42
N SER A 529 4.81 4.47 -10.16
CA SER A 529 5.01 4.84 -11.56
C SER A 529 4.89 6.35 -11.75
N PRO A 530 6.02 7.07 -11.84
CA PRO A 530 6.00 8.47 -12.21
C PRO A 530 5.61 8.66 -13.67
N MET A 531 4.74 9.63 -13.93
CA MET A 531 4.10 9.82 -15.25
C MET A 531 4.53 11.11 -15.94
N ILE A 532 4.85 11.01 -17.24
CA ILE A 532 5.03 12.15 -18.14
C ILE A 532 4.19 11.95 -19.41
N LYS A 533 3.35 12.93 -19.74
CA LYS A 533 2.50 12.96 -20.94
C LYS A 533 2.98 14.02 -21.92
N MET A 534 2.97 13.73 -23.21
CA MET A 534 3.15 14.74 -24.25
C MET A 534 1.81 15.33 -24.68
N MET A 535 1.73 16.66 -24.77
CA MET A 535 0.58 17.40 -25.29
C MET A 535 0.73 17.64 -26.80
N THR A 536 -0.38 17.95 -27.49
CA THR A 536 -0.45 18.16 -28.95
C THR A 536 0.48 19.29 -29.44
N ASN A 537 0.72 20.29 -28.59
CA ASN A 537 1.63 21.41 -28.85
C ASN A 537 3.12 21.09 -28.59
N GLY A 538 3.47 19.86 -28.20
CA GLY A 538 4.83 19.45 -27.83
C GLY A 538 5.28 19.89 -26.43
N SER A 539 4.39 20.45 -25.60
CA SER A 539 4.68 20.68 -24.18
C SER A 539 4.44 19.41 -23.36
N ILE A 540 5.17 19.26 -22.25
CA ILE A 540 4.93 18.16 -21.31
C ILE A 540 3.79 18.51 -20.35
N PHE A 541 2.92 17.54 -20.08
CA PHE A 541 2.04 17.55 -18.93
C PHE A 541 2.55 16.56 -17.90
N VAL A 542 2.65 17.04 -16.67
CA VAL A 542 2.99 16.25 -15.48
C VAL A 542 1.78 16.35 -14.54
N PRO A 543 1.19 15.21 -14.14
CA PRO A 543 0.03 15.26 -13.27
C PRO A 543 0.43 15.74 -11.87
N ASN A 544 -0.33 16.69 -11.32
CA ASN A 544 -0.20 17.23 -9.97
C ASN A 544 -1.05 16.48 -8.92
N SER A 545 -1.60 15.32 -9.31
CA SER A 545 -2.36 14.37 -8.51
C SER A 545 -2.10 12.96 -9.10
N GLY A 546 -2.47 11.89 -8.42
CA GLY A 546 -2.13 10.52 -8.80
C GLY A 546 -3.29 9.55 -8.64
N VAL A 547 -2.97 8.26 -8.64
CA VAL A 547 -3.89 7.19 -8.20
C VAL A 547 -3.06 6.08 -7.56
N GLY A 548 -3.43 5.67 -6.35
CA GLY A 548 -2.96 4.45 -5.70
C GLY A 548 -4.05 3.37 -5.67
N GLY A 549 -3.68 2.14 -6.04
CA GLY A 549 -4.60 1.00 -5.98
C GLY A 549 -4.71 0.45 -4.55
N ILE A 550 -5.88 0.54 -3.94
CA ILE A 550 -6.10 0.17 -2.52
C ILE A 550 -5.70 -1.30 -2.26
N ASP A 551 -4.71 -1.50 -1.39
CA ASP A 551 -4.03 -2.78 -1.08
C ASP A 551 -3.39 -3.51 -2.30
N ALA A 552 -3.37 -2.88 -3.47
CA ALA A 552 -2.88 -3.51 -4.70
C ALA A 552 -1.34 -3.57 -4.77
N GLY A 553 -0.64 -2.77 -3.96
CA GLY A 553 0.80 -2.58 -4.03
C GLY A 553 1.27 -1.85 -5.29
N VAL A 554 0.41 -1.05 -5.93
CA VAL A 554 0.74 -0.25 -7.12
C VAL A 554 0.16 1.16 -7.01
N SER A 555 0.89 2.15 -7.50
CA SER A 555 0.49 3.56 -7.50
C SER A 555 1.20 4.38 -8.59
N CYS A 556 0.64 5.54 -8.98
CA CYS A 556 1.27 6.47 -9.94
C CYS A 556 1.07 7.92 -9.54
N GLY A 557 1.96 8.81 -10.01
CA GLY A 557 1.88 10.24 -9.73
C GLY A 557 3.03 11.05 -10.35
N ASP A 558 3.51 12.05 -9.61
CA ASP A 558 4.58 12.96 -10.05
C ASP A 558 5.98 12.31 -10.05
N TYR A 559 6.90 12.90 -10.82
CA TYR A 559 8.31 12.47 -10.96
C TYR A 559 9.30 13.17 -10.02
N GLN A 560 8.83 14.14 -9.23
CA GLN A 560 9.63 14.89 -8.28
C GLN A 560 9.74 14.17 -6.92
N TRP A 561 9.01 13.06 -6.76
CA TRP A 561 8.83 12.33 -5.51
C TRP A 561 8.33 13.27 -4.41
N GLY A 562 7.32 14.08 -4.74
CA GLY A 562 6.73 15.08 -3.86
C GLY A 562 5.78 14.49 -2.81
N PRO A 563 4.99 15.34 -2.13
CA PRO A 563 4.03 14.91 -1.12
C PRO A 563 3.00 13.86 -1.59
N LEU A 564 2.67 13.92 -2.88
CA LEU A 564 1.75 13.01 -3.56
C LEU A 564 2.22 11.56 -3.47
N PHE A 565 3.54 11.30 -3.57
CA PHE A 565 4.13 9.98 -3.43
C PHE A 565 3.64 9.23 -2.19
N MET A 566 3.56 9.93 -1.04
CA MET A 566 3.08 9.33 0.21
C MET A 566 1.57 9.09 0.21
N HIS A 567 0.78 9.95 -0.45
CA HIS A 567 -0.66 9.73 -0.60
C HIS A 567 -0.94 8.44 -1.40
N GLU A 568 -0.34 8.32 -2.59
CA GLU A 568 -0.64 7.20 -3.49
C GLU A 568 -0.05 5.87 -2.99
N THR A 569 1.12 5.89 -2.34
CA THR A 569 1.64 4.68 -1.65
C THR A 569 0.85 4.35 -0.39
N GLY A 570 0.28 5.34 0.31
CA GLY A 570 -0.69 5.17 1.40
C GLY A 570 -1.91 4.34 0.98
N HIS A 571 -2.50 4.66 -0.18
CA HIS A 571 -3.52 3.81 -0.80
C HIS A 571 -2.98 2.40 -1.10
N ALA A 572 -1.78 2.27 -1.67
CA ALA A 572 -1.19 0.96 -1.97
C ALA A 572 -0.88 0.10 -0.72
N PHE A 573 -0.77 0.69 0.48
CA PHE A 573 -0.75 0.01 1.79
C PHE A 573 -2.16 -0.34 2.35
N GLY A 574 -3.24 0.04 1.66
CA GLY A 574 -4.62 -0.25 2.03
C GLY A 574 -5.39 0.89 2.70
N LEU A 575 -4.85 2.11 2.77
CA LEU A 575 -5.60 3.27 3.28
C LEU A 575 -6.67 3.75 2.28
N TRP A 576 -7.72 4.34 2.85
CA TRP A 576 -8.75 5.11 2.14
C TRP A 576 -8.59 6.60 2.48
N HIS A 577 -9.31 7.49 1.79
CA HIS A 577 -9.36 8.88 2.24
C HIS A 577 -9.96 9.01 3.64
N CYS A 578 -9.46 9.94 4.45
CA CYS A 578 -9.93 10.13 5.82
C CYS A 578 -11.41 10.52 5.83
N VAL A 579 -11.85 11.41 4.93
CA VAL A 579 -13.27 11.81 4.83
C VAL A 579 -14.21 10.62 4.58
N ASP A 580 -13.85 9.72 3.66
CA ASP A 580 -14.60 8.48 3.39
C ASP A 580 -14.63 7.55 4.58
N SER A 581 -13.51 7.44 5.29
CA SER A 581 -13.34 6.57 6.46
C SER A 581 -14.12 7.08 7.66
N ILE A 582 -14.10 8.39 7.91
CA ILE A 582 -14.85 9.08 8.97
C ILE A 582 -16.36 8.89 8.76
N SER A 583 -16.86 8.99 7.52
CA SER A 583 -18.28 8.74 7.20
C SER A 583 -18.78 7.34 7.58
N LYS A 584 -17.85 6.39 7.75
CA LYS A 584 -18.08 4.98 8.11
C LYS A 584 -17.66 4.66 9.55
N GLY A 585 -17.16 5.64 10.30
CA GLY A 585 -16.57 5.45 11.64
C GLY A 585 -15.25 4.68 11.67
N LEU A 586 -14.56 4.55 10.53
CA LEU A 586 -13.36 3.71 10.34
C LEU A 586 -12.03 4.43 10.56
N TYR A 587 -12.04 5.71 10.95
CA TYR A 587 -10.84 6.51 11.23
C TYR A 587 -11.06 7.32 12.52
N PRO A 588 -10.08 7.39 13.45
CA PRO A 588 -10.33 7.87 14.82
C PRO A 588 -10.26 9.39 15.00
N TYR A 589 -9.54 10.12 14.15
CA TYR A 589 -9.23 11.54 14.41
C TYR A 589 -10.14 12.51 13.65
N VAL A 590 -10.49 13.61 14.31
CA VAL A 590 -11.52 14.54 13.84
C VAL A 590 -11.11 15.21 12.53
N GLY A 591 -11.97 15.08 11.52
CA GLY A 591 -11.77 15.68 10.20
C GLY A 591 -10.46 15.32 9.52
N GLY A 592 -9.87 14.15 9.80
CA GLY A 592 -8.60 13.69 9.20
C GLY A 592 -7.37 14.47 9.68
N SER A 593 -7.51 15.32 10.70
CA SER A 593 -6.39 16.00 11.34
C SER A 593 -5.57 15.07 12.22
N LEU A 594 -4.34 15.48 12.56
CA LEU A 594 -3.51 14.82 13.58
C LEU A 594 -3.93 15.17 15.03
N LEU A 595 -5.13 15.73 15.26
CA LEU A 595 -5.67 15.96 16.59
C LEU A 595 -6.06 14.63 17.25
N GLY A 596 -5.16 14.15 18.11
CA GLY A 596 -5.29 12.87 18.83
C GLY A 596 -4.16 11.88 18.50
N SER A 597 -3.40 12.11 17.43
CA SER A 597 -2.18 11.37 17.11
C SER A 597 -1.05 11.77 18.08
N GLU A 598 -0.24 10.81 18.49
CA GLU A 598 1.06 11.05 19.12
C GLU A 598 2.03 11.74 18.15
N TRP A 599 3.15 12.23 18.69
CA TRP A 599 4.22 12.87 17.91
C TRP A 599 5.07 11.84 17.17
N GLY A 600 5.71 12.24 16.06
CA GLY A 600 6.73 11.44 15.37
C GLY A 600 8.16 11.74 15.83
N TRP A 601 9.13 10.97 15.35
CA TRP A 601 10.56 11.24 15.57
C TRP A 601 11.39 10.91 14.32
N ASP A 602 12.30 11.83 13.97
CA ASP A 602 13.32 11.63 12.95
C ASP A 602 14.62 11.20 13.65
N ALA A 603 14.99 9.94 13.52
CA ALA A 603 16.13 9.36 14.22
C ALA A 603 17.49 9.86 13.72
N ASP A 604 17.56 10.45 12.52
CA ASP A 604 18.80 10.88 11.88
C ASP A 604 19.12 12.34 12.22
N LYS A 605 18.09 13.20 12.15
CA LYS A 605 18.15 14.61 12.58
C LYS A 605 18.04 14.74 14.10
N ASN A 606 17.59 13.69 14.79
CA ASN A 606 17.23 13.66 16.20
C ASN A 606 16.22 14.77 16.57
N LEU A 607 15.14 14.86 15.81
CA LEU A 607 14.07 15.86 15.98
C LEU A 607 12.72 15.20 16.17
N MET A 608 11.90 15.75 17.06
CA MET A 608 10.50 15.37 17.19
C MET A 608 9.66 16.02 16.07
N LEU A 609 8.82 15.20 15.43
CA LEU A 609 7.86 15.63 14.41
C LEU A 609 6.53 15.92 15.10
N ILE A 610 6.06 17.17 15.03
CA ILE A 610 4.91 17.63 15.81
C ILE A 610 3.63 17.60 14.96
N PRO A 611 2.44 17.45 15.57
CA PRO A 611 1.18 17.40 14.82
C PRO A 611 0.67 18.80 14.41
N PHE A 612 1.41 19.88 14.71
CA PHE A 612 1.03 21.28 14.44
C PHE A 612 1.72 21.85 13.18
N MET A 613 1.13 22.88 12.57
CA MET A 613 1.73 23.56 11.41
C MET A 613 2.89 24.50 11.78
N PRO A 614 3.88 24.68 10.88
CA PRO A 614 5.03 25.56 11.11
C PRO A 614 4.73 27.04 11.33
N ASN A 615 3.61 27.53 10.79
CA ASN A 615 3.20 28.93 10.83
C ASN A 615 1.70 29.00 11.14
N GLY A 616 1.28 30.08 11.81
CA GLY A 616 -0.13 30.31 12.18
C GLY A 616 -1.10 30.56 11.02
N SER A 617 -0.64 30.55 9.78
CA SER A 617 -1.50 30.55 8.59
C SER A 617 -2.09 29.16 8.39
N CYS A 618 -3.35 28.98 8.79
CA CYS A 618 -4.10 27.75 8.58
C CYS A 618 -4.73 27.72 7.17
N PRO A 619 -4.21 26.95 6.20
CA PRO A 619 -4.93 26.72 4.95
C PRO A 619 -6.22 25.95 5.26
N THR A 620 -7.36 26.46 4.81
CA THR A 620 -8.65 25.76 4.91
C THR A 620 -8.55 24.41 4.17
N PRO A 621 -8.77 23.25 4.82
CA PRO A 621 -8.85 21.98 4.12
C PRO A 621 -10.05 21.99 3.16
N LEU A 622 -9.99 21.21 2.08
CA LEU A 622 -10.98 21.27 0.98
C LEU A 622 -12.43 21.03 1.43
N ASN A 623 -12.63 20.42 2.61
CA ASN A 623 -13.92 19.98 3.12
C ASN A 623 -14.41 20.71 4.41
N GLY A 624 -13.75 21.77 4.91
CA GLY A 624 -14.27 22.52 6.06
C GLY A 624 -13.27 23.33 6.89
N GLN A 625 -13.57 23.53 8.17
CA GLN A 625 -12.65 24.17 9.12
C GLN A 625 -11.59 23.18 9.63
N ARG A 626 -10.37 23.67 9.84
CA ARG A 626 -9.23 22.88 10.33
C ARG A 626 -9.25 22.78 11.85
N ALA A 627 -8.88 21.63 12.40
CA ALA A 627 -8.70 21.48 13.84
C ALA A 627 -7.59 22.42 14.37
N VAL A 628 -7.87 23.08 15.49
CA VAL A 628 -6.98 24.01 16.22
C VAL A 628 -6.74 23.53 17.64
N ASP A 629 -5.58 23.88 18.22
CA ASP A 629 -5.40 23.84 19.66
C ASP A 629 -5.96 25.09 20.37
N LYS A 630 -5.85 25.11 21.69
CA LYS A 630 -6.33 26.21 22.54
C LYS A 630 -5.65 27.57 22.27
N ASP A 631 -4.51 27.57 21.58
CA ASP A 631 -3.72 28.76 21.25
C ASP A 631 -3.90 29.17 19.78
N GLY A 632 -4.82 28.50 19.06
CA GLY A 632 -5.15 28.77 17.66
C GLY A 632 -4.21 28.13 16.64
N ARG A 633 -3.27 27.26 17.06
CA ARG A 633 -2.35 26.58 16.14
C ARG A 633 -3.07 25.41 15.48
N CYS A 634 -3.08 25.37 14.14
CA CYS A 634 -3.81 24.32 13.43
C CYS A 634 -3.02 23.00 13.32
N TYR A 635 -3.70 21.90 13.64
CA TYR A 635 -3.20 20.54 13.45
C TYR A 635 -3.03 20.21 11.96
N LYS A 636 -1.85 19.70 11.58
CA LYS A 636 -1.58 19.07 10.28
C LYS A 636 -2.69 18.08 9.92
N GLN A 637 -2.96 17.91 8.64
CA GLN A 637 -3.81 16.81 8.16
C GLN A 637 -2.97 15.56 7.91
N ASP A 638 -3.56 14.38 8.04
CA ASP A 638 -2.97 13.13 7.56
C ASP A 638 -2.76 13.20 6.03
N PRO A 639 -1.70 12.59 5.45
CA PRO A 639 -1.50 12.55 4.01
C PRO A 639 -2.70 12.02 3.20
N MET A 640 -3.56 11.19 3.80
CA MET A 640 -4.77 10.62 3.21
C MET A 640 -6.04 11.46 3.42
N GLN A 641 -5.94 12.68 3.93
CA GLN A 641 -7.10 13.54 4.26
C GLN A 641 -8.18 13.55 3.17
N ASP A 642 -7.76 13.93 1.97
CA ASP A 642 -8.51 13.94 0.72
C ASP A 642 -7.52 13.75 -0.45
N GLY A 643 -8.02 13.62 -1.68
CA GLY A 643 -7.20 13.47 -2.90
C GLY A 643 -6.28 14.66 -3.23
N GLY A 644 -6.24 15.70 -2.38
CA GLY A 644 -5.24 16.76 -2.43
C GLY A 644 -3.87 16.36 -1.86
N GLY A 645 -3.78 15.30 -1.05
CA GLY A 645 -2.51 14.72 -0.60
C GLY A 645 -1.73 15.52 0.49
N GLY A 646 -0.70 14.87 1.04
CA GLY A 646 0.00 15.29 2.27
C GLY A 646 0.92 16.52 2.19
N TYR A 647 0.41 17.68 1.79
CA TYR A 647 1.19 18.92 1.70
C TYR A 647 1.61 19.52 3.06
N ASP A 648 1.03 19.05 4.16
CA ASP A 648 1.16 19.59 5.53
C ASP A 648 2.46 19.16 6.26
N ARG A 649 3.55 19.85 5.94
CA ARG A 649 4.90 19.56 6.44
C ARG A 649 5.70 20.84 6.71
N SER A 650 6.80 20.69 7.44
CA SER A 650 7.81 21.75 7.60
C SER A 650 8.60 21.94 6.32
N ARG A 651 8.04 22.73 5.40
CA ARG A 651 8.65 23.07 4.10
C ARG A 651 10.04 23.67 4.33
N GLY A 652 11.04 23.12 3.65
CA GLY A 652 12.46 23.46 3.82
C GLY A 652 13.22 22.56 4.80
N LEU A 653 12.52 21.78 5.63
CA LEU A 653 13.11 20.71 6.47
C LEU A 653 12.68 19.30 6.02
N PHE A 654 11.46 19.17 5.48
CA PHE A 654 10.86 17.90 5.08
C PHE A 654 10.16 17.98 3.71
N ASN A 655 10.31 16.91 2.93
CA ASN A 655 9.69 16.70 1.62
C ASN A 655 8.28 16.09 1.75
N TYR A 656 8.04 15.34 2.82
CA TYR A 656 6.81 14.59 3.09
C TYR A 656 6.10 15.08 4.35
N ALA A 657 4.77 14.97 4.41
CA ALA A 657 4.03 15.08 5.66
C ALA A 657 4.10 13.77 6.47
N THR A 658 3.86 13.87 7.78
CA THR A 658 3.80 12.72 8.68
C THR A 658 2.37 12.17 8.68
N PHE A 659 2.22 10.85 8.48
CA PHE A 659 0.96 10.14 8.71
C PHE A 659 0.52 10.23 10.17
N ALA A 660 -0.77 10.05 10.45
CA ALA A 660 -1.22 9.75 11.81
C ALA A 660 -0.69 8.39 12.27
N ASP A 661 -0.48 8.23 13.56
CA ASP A 661 -0.12 6.96 14.20
C ASP A 661 -1.10 5.81 13.83
N TRP A 662 -2.40 6.08 13.72
CA TRP A 662 -3.39 5.13 13.24
C TRP A 662 -3.16 4.71 11.78
N SER A 663 -2.81 5.65 10.90
CA SER A 663 -2.51 5.38 9.49
C SER A 663 -1.24 4.53 9.37
N VAL A 664 -0.22 4.86 10.17
CA VAL A 664 0.99 4.04 10.35
C VAL A 664 0.66 2.64 10.89
N SER A 665 -0.32 2.48 11.77
CA SER A 665 -0.75 1.15 12.25
C SER A 665 -1.29 0.26 11.12
N THR A 666 -1.97 0.86 10.13
CA THR A 666 -2.43 0.16 8.93
C THR A 666 -1.24 -0.23 8.04
N HIS A 667 -0.24 0.62 7.90
CA HIS A 667 1.00 0.27 7.19
C HIS A 667 1.75 -0.88 7.88
N GLN A 668 1.90 -0.86 9.21
CA GLN A 668 2.58 -1.94 9.95
C GLN A 668 1.88 -3.29 9.74
N LYS A 669 0.55 -3.28 9.86
CA LYS A 669 -0.31 -4.44 9.56
C LYS A 669 -0.17 -4.91 8.11
N TRP A 670 -0.01 -3.99 7.14
CA TRP A 670 0.28 -4.36 5.75
C TRP A 670 1.59 -5.13 5.65
N PHE A 671 2.71 -4.57 6.12
CA PHE A 671 4.02 -5.22 6.05
C PHE A 671 4.03 -6.60 6.73
N GLU A 672 3.53 -6.69 7.97
CA GLU A 672 3.49 -7.96 8.72
C GLU A 672 2.56 -9.02 8.12
N SER A 673 1.56 -8.61 7.33
CA SER A 673 0.69 -9.54 6.60
C SER A 673 1.31 -10.10 5.32
N ARG A 674 2.40 -9.50 4.83
CA ARG A 674 3.06 -9.84 3.56
C ARG A 674 4.24 -10.79 3.78
N TRP A 675 4.76 -11.34 2.69
CA TRP A 675 5.91 -12.23 2.64
C TRP A 675 7.19 -11.43 2.39
N SER A 676 8.27 -11.77 3.10
CA SER A 676 9.63 -11.35 2.77
C SER A 676 10.38 -12.48 2.06
N PRO A 677 11.28 -12.19 1.10
CA PRO A 677 12.17 -13.20 0.52
C PRO A 677 13.10 -13.80 1.59
N ASP A 678 13.17 -15.12 1.67
CA ASP A 678 14.02 -15.84 2.61
C ASP A 678 14.61 -17.09 1.94
N ALA A 679 15.93 -17.06 1.69
CA ALA A 679 16.65 -18.15 1.04
C ALA A 679 16.74 -19.44 1.87
N ASN A 680 16.41 -19.39 3.16
CA ASN A 680 16.41 -20.55 4.06
C ASN A 680 15.02 -21.22 4.15
N SER A 681 13.97 -20.50 3.75
CA SER A 681 12.60 -21.03 3.71
C SER A 681 12.44 -22.08 2.60
N PRO A 682 11.75 -23.21 2.83
CA PRO A 682 11.51 -24.26 1.83
C PRO A 682 10.88 -23.80 0.50
N ASN A 683 10.23 -22.63 0.45
CA ASN A 683 9.65 -22.05 -0.77
C ASN A 683 10.33 -20.73 -1.22
N GLY A 684 11.35 -20.28 -0.50
CA GLY A 684 12.06 -19.02 -0.73
C GLY A 684 11.41 -17.78 -0.10
N PHE A 685 10.38 -17.94 0.75
CA PHE A 685 9.64 -16.84 1.37
C PHE A 685 9.23 -17.15 2.82
N SER A 686 9.26 -16.14 3.68
CA SER A 686 8.81 -16.24 5.07
C SER A 686 7.84 -15.11 5.41
N GLN A 687 6.95 -15.34 6.37
CA GLN A 687 5.86 -14.44 6.78
C GLN A 687 5.93 -14.23 8.29
N TRP A 688 5.62 -13.02 8.75
CA TRP A 688 5.65 -12.73 10.18
C TRP A 688 4.47 -13.39 10.90
N ASN A 689 4.74 -14.21 11.92
CA ASN A 689 3.69 -14.83 12.72
C ASN A 689 3.54 -14.10 14.06
N ASN A 690 2.48 -13.28 14.16
CA ASN A 690 2.12 -12.51 15.35
C ASN A 690 1.69 -13.35 16.59
N VAL A 691 1.77 -14.69 16.53
CA VAL A 691 1.56 -15.60 17.69
C VAL A 691 2.88 -16.17 18.22
N THR A 692 3.83 -16.54 17.34
CA THR A 692 5.17 -17.01 17.74
C THR A 692 6.12 -15.84 18.00
N LEU A 693 5.88 -14.70 17.33
CA LEU A 693 6.78 -13.54 17.19
C LEU A 693 8.10 -13.91 16.50
N GLU A 694 8.01 -14.77 15.48
CA GLU A 694 9.11 -15.22 14.64
C GLU A 694 8.65 -15.28 13.16
N PHE A 695 9.59 -15.35 12.22
CA PHE A 695 9.27 -15.54 10.80
C PHE A 695 9.11 -17.02 10.48
N ASP A 696 7.89 -17.43 10.10
CA ASP A 696 7.60 -18.80 9.67
C ASP A 696 7.62 -18.90 8.12
N PRO A 697 7.95 -20.07 7.54
CA PRO A 697 7.82 -20.31 6.10
C PRO A 697 6.42 -19.96 5.57
N ALA A 698 6.35 -19.16 4.52
CA ALA A 698 5.10 -18.57 4.03
C ALA A 698 4.06 -19.61 3.62
N ASN A 699 2.83 -19.53 4.14
CA ASN A 699 1.78 -20.52 3.85
C ASN A 699 1.07 -20.24 2.51
N ILE A 700 1.64 -20.75 1.43
CA ILE A 700 1.11 -20.68 0.06
C ILE A 700 -0.39 -21.07 -0.01
N THR A 701 -0.78 -22.13 0.71
CA THR A 701 -2.14 -22.71 0.63
C THR A 701 -3.23 -21.81 1.21
N GLN A 702 -2.87 -20.81 2.02
CA GLN A 702 -3.80 -19.81 2.54
C GLN A 702 -4.26 -18.80 1.47
N HIS A 703 -3.53 -18.71 0.35
CA HIS A 703 -3.74 -17.72 -0.71
C HIS A 703 -4.24 -18.32 -2.03
N ASP A 704 -4.29 -19.64 -2.15
CA ASP A 704 -4.96 -20.33 -3.27
C ASP A 704 -6.47 -20.43 -2.98
N ASP A 705 -7.27 -19.66 -3.71
CA ASP A 705 -8.71 -19.61 -3.57
C ASP A 705 -9.44 -20.41 -4.67
N GLY A 706 -8.76 -21.40 -5.26
CA GLY A 706 -9.31 -22.24 -6.33
C GLY A 706 -9.37 -21.52 -7.68
N GLY A 707 -8.46 -20.57 -7.92
CA GLY A 707 -8.35 -19.82 -9.16
C GLY A 707 -9.27 -18.59 -9.25
N PHE A 708 -9.92 -18.16 -8.16
CA PHE A 708 -10.85 -17.03 -8.18
C PHE A 708 -10.10 -15.69 -8.25
N THR A 709 -9.10 -15.51 -7.38
CA THR A 709 -8.13 -14.42 -7.43
C THR A 709 -6.70 -14.90 -7.62
N SER A 710 -6.34 -16.13 -7.22
CA SER A 710 -4.97 -16.65 -7.40
C SER A 710 -4.91 -18.13 -7.79
N ILE A 711 -3.81 -18.52 -8.43
CA ILE A 711 -3.34 -19.90 -8.57
C ILE A 711 -2.06 -20.00 -7.74
N GLU A 712 -1.96 -20.98 -6.84
CA GLU A 712 -0.71 -21.30 -6.12
C GLU A 712 -0.06 -20.08 -5.44
N GLY A 713 -0.90 -19.14 -4.95
CA GLY A 713 -0.46 -17.90 -4.31
C GLY A 713 0.27 -16.92 -5.23
N TYR A 714 0.08 -17.00 -6.55
CA TYR A 714 0.86 -16.28 -7.56
C TYR A 714 2.37 -16.57 -7.51
N LEU A 715 2.82 -17.69 -6.95
CA LEU A 715 4.26 -17.95 -6.87
C LEU A 715 4.92 -18.09 -8.25
N PRO A 716 6.11 -17.47 -8.45
CA PRO A 716 6.93 -17.72 -9.62
C PRO A 716 7.37 -19.19 -9.72
N ILE A 717 6.93 -19.87 -10.78
CA ILE A 717 7.41 -21.20 -11.18
C ILE A 717 8.79 -21.12 -11.88
N GLN A 718 9.12 -19.96 -12.44
CA GLN A 718 10.45 -19.63 -12.96
C GLN A 718 10.80 -18.20 -12.54
N LYS A 719 12.01 -18.00 -12.00
CA LYS A 719 12.49 -16.75 -11.38
C LYS A 719 13.68 -16.17 -12.15
N ASN A 720 13.74 -14.84 -12.26
CA ASN A 720 14.87 -14.08 -12.84
C ASN A 720 15.28 -14.51 -14.26
N ILE A 721 14.31 -14.77 -15.13
CA ILE A 721 14.50 -15.14 -16.54
C ILE A 721 14.05 -14.03 -17.51
N PRO A 722 14.52 -14.03 -18.77
CA PRO A 722 13.98 -13.14 -19.80
C PRO A 722 12.50 -13.43 -20.07
N VAL A 723 11.67 -12.40 -19.98
CA VAL A 723 10.21 -12.47 -20.18
C VAL A 723 9.68 -11.31 -21.02
N TYR A 724 8.63 -11.58 -21.78
CA TYR A 724 7.82 -10.58 -22.49
C TYR A 724 6.54 -10.34 -21.71
N SER A 725 6.30 -9.10 -21.30
CA SER A 725 5.00 -8.65 -20.82
C SER A 725 4.14 -8.20 -21.99
N VAL A 726 2.99 -8.86 -22.15
CA VAL A 726 2.01 -8.57 -23.18
C VAL A 726 0.80 -7.93 -22.51
N VAL A 727 0.53 -6.67 -22.86
CA VAL A 727 -0.65 -5.93 -22.39
C VAL A 727 -1.66 -5.84 -23.54
N VAL A 728 -2.91 -6.20 -23.28
CA VAL A 728 -3.98 -6.24 -24.29
C VAL A 728 -5.21 -5.53 -23.76
N SER A 729 -5.76 -4.62 -24.56
CA SER A 729 -7.10 -4.09 -24.39
C SER A 729 -8.06 -4.76 -25.37
N PHE A 730 -9.30 -4.96 -24.94
CA PHE A 730 -10.36 -5.44 -25.83
C PHE A 730 -11.72 -4.89 -25.41
N SER A 731 -12.49 -4.41 -26.37
CA SER A 731 -13.87 -3.98 -26.20
C SER A 731 -14.79 -4.63 -27.24
N LEU A 732 -15.98 -5.02 -26.78
CA LEU A 732 -17.08 -5.47 -27.65
C LEU A 732 -17.94 -4.30 -28.17
N ALA A 733 -17.83 -3.12 -27.58
CA ALA A 733 -18.61 -1.94 -27.95
C ALA A 733 -17.88 -1.02 -28.96
N ASP A 734 -16.56 -0.88 -28.85
CA ASP A 734 -15.74 -0.10 -29.80
C ASP A 734 -14.45 -0.87 -30.19
N PRO A 735 -14.41 -1.48 -31.39
CA PRO A 735 -13.23 -2.18 -31.90
C PRO A 735 -11.97 -1.31 -32.05
N SER A 736 -12.07 0.02 -32.09
CA SER A 736 -10.90 0.92 -32.20
C SER A 736 -10.08 0.97 -30.90
N LEU A 737 -10.67 0.53 -29.78
CA LEU A 737 -10.01 0.43 -28.48
C LEU A 737 -9.35 -0.93 -28.24
N SER A 738 -9.60 -1.91 -29.11
CA SER A 738 -9.07 -3.27 -29.02
C SER A 738 -7.68 -3.36 -29.65
N MET A 739 -6.63 -3.52 -28.84
CA MET A 739 -5.26 -3.61 -29.32
C MET A 739 -4.33 -4.38 -28.37
N ILE A 740 -3.28 -4.97 -28.94
CA ILE A 740 -2.12 -5.44 -28.20
C ILE A 740 -1.13 -4.27 -28.16
N LEU A 741 -0.72 -3.84 -26.98
CA LEU A 741 0.30 -2.79 -26.81
C LEU A 741 1.71 -3.37 -27.02
N GLU A 742 2.67 -2.50 -27.32
CA GLU A 742 4.06 -2.85 -27.63
C GLU A 742 4.67 -3.75 -26.52
N PRO A 743 4.99 -5.04 -26.80
CA PRO A 743 5.39 -6.02 -25.79
C PRO A 743 6.74 -5.70 -25.14
N ILE A 744 6.78 -5.65 -23.82
CA ILE A 744 7.94 -5.16 -23.06
C ILE A 744 8.81 -6.35 -22.65
N LYS A 745 10.08 -6.36 -23.07
CA LYS A 745 11.07 -7.37 -22.67
C LYS A 745 11.84 -6.92 -21.42
N PHE A 746 11.88 -7.77 -20.41
CA PHE A 746 12.60 -7.52 -19.16
C PHE A 746 13.16 -8.84 -18.57
N VAL A 747 13.90 -8.75 -17.46
CA VAL A 747 14.27 -9.92 -16.64
C VAL A 747 13.36 -9.96 -15.42
N GLY A 748 12.66 -11.08 -15.23
CA GLY A 748 11.67 -11.24 -14.17
C GLY A 748 11.12 -12.66 -14.10
N ASN A 749 9.84 -12.79 -13.81
CA ASN A 749 9.26 -14.05 -13.36
C ASN A 749 8.12 -14.54 -14.27
N LEU A 750 7.93 -15.86 -14.30
CA LEU A 750 6.72 -16.52 -14.80
C LEU A 750 5.98 -17.20 -13.65
N ILE A 751 4.72 -16.86 -13.48
CA ILE A 751 3.75 -17.57 -12.62
C ILE A 751 3.16 -18.78 -13.34
N ARG A 752 2.45 -19.65 -12.60
CA ARG A 752 1.66 -20.71 -13.21
C ARG A 752 0.52 -20.14 -14.06
N THR A 753 0.37 -20.69 -15.26
CA THR A 753 -0.68 -20.37 -16.25
C THR A 753 -1.08 -21.66 -16.97
N PHE A 754 -2.18 -21.64 -17.71
CA PHE A 754 -2.71 -22.82 -18.41
C PHE A 754 -2.60 -22.68 -19.94
N ASP A 755 -2.14 -23.74 -20.59
CA ASP A 755 -2.08 -23.90 -22.04
C ASP A 755 -3.29 -24.73 -22.52
N PRO A 756 -4.14 -24.22 -23.46
CA PRO A 756 -5.32 -24.92 -23.93
C PRO A 756 -5.02 -26.02 -24.96
N THR A 757 -3.75 -26.22 -25.35
CA THR A 757 -3.34 -27.38 -26.15
C THR A 757 -3.07 -28.63 -25.29
N ASP A 758 -3.00 -28.49 -23.96
CA ASP A 758 -2.78 -29.57 -23.00
C ASP A 758 -4.09 -29.99 -22.31
N PRO A 759 -4.64 -31.19 -22.60
CA PRO A 759 -5.87 -31.68 -21.97
C PRO A 759 -5.78 -31.85 -20.45
N THR A 760 -4.58 -32.05 -19.90
CA THR A 760 -4.39 -32.21 -18.44
C THR A 760 -4.55 -30.86 -17.73
N GLN A 761 -4.06 -29.79 -18.34
CA GLN A 761 -4.22 -28.42 -17.85
C GLN A 761 -5.67 -27.93 -17.99
N LEU A 762 -6.35 -28.27 -19.09
CA LEU A 762 -7.79 -28.00 -19.23
C LEU A 762 -8.62 -28.72 -18.15
N ALA A 763 -8.26 -29.95 -17.79
CA ALA A 763 -8.93 -30.70 -16.73
C ALA A 763 -8.76 -30.09 -15.33
N GLU A 764 -7.71 -29.29 -15.09
CA GLU A 764 -7.52 -28.57 -13.81
C GLU A 764 -8.41 -27.32 -13.65
N ILE A 765 -9.02 -26.80 -14.73
CA ILE A 765 -9.77 -25.53 -14.75
C ILE A 765 -11.26 -25.64 -15.11
N ILE A 766 -11.82 -26.85 -15.18
CA ILE A 766 -13.26 -27.05 -15.42
C ILE A 766 -14.07 -26.38 -14.29
N PRO A 767 -14.95 -25.41 -14.59
CA PRO A 767 -15.67 -24.65 -13.57
C PRO A 767 -16.46 -25.52 -12.60
N GLN A 768 -16.57 -25.07 -11.35
CA GLN A 768 -17.28 -25.72 -10.23
C GLN A 768 -16.72 -27.08 -9.75
N VAL A 769 -15.99 -27.85 -10.57
CA VAL A 769 -15.66 -29.26 -10.27
C VAL A 769 -14.16 -29.62 -10.30
N ALA A 770 -13.32 -28.83 -10.96
CA ALA A 770 -11.88 -29.11 -11.04
C ALA A 770 -11.09 -28.60 -9.82
N LYS A 771 -9.76 -28.71 -9.89
CA LYS A 771 -8.82 -28.19 -8.87
C LYS A 771 -8.87 -26.66 -8.75
N TYR A 772 -9.09 -25.96 -9.86
CA TYR A 772 -9.31 -24.50 -9.90
C TYR A 772 -10.72 -24.19 -10.39
N PRO A 773 -11.76 -24.50 -9.59
CA PRO A 773 -13.16 -24.44 -10.04
C PRO A 773 -13.64 -23.01 -10.33
N PHE A 774 -12.86 -22.00 -9.95
CA PHE A 774 -13.18 -20.58 -10.18
C PHE A 774 -12.39 -19.92 -11.31
N TYR A 775 -11.31 -20.54 -11.83
CA TYR A 775 -10.46 -19.93 -12.85
C TYR A 775 -11.22 -19.60 -14.14
N CYS A 776 -12.12 -20.48 -14.57
CA CYS A 776 -13.01 -20.26 -15.72
C CYS A 776 -14.46 -19.93 -15.32
N TYR A 777 -14.70 -19.38 -14.13
CA TYR A 777 -16.05 -19.00 -13.65
C TYR A 777 -16.68 -17.81 -14.39
N ARG A 778 -15.93 -17.18 -15.29
CA ARG A 778 -16.39 -16.21 -16.30
C ARG A 778 -16.19 -16.71 -17.74
N GLY A 779 -16.11 -18.02 -17.96
CA GLY A 779 -16.13 -18.64 -19.29
C GLY A 779 -14.79 -18.87 -19.98
N CYS A 780 -13.70 -18.19 -19.59
CA CYS A 780 -12.37 -18.31 -20.24
C CYS A 780 -12.43 -18.18 -21.78
N ASP A 781 -13.22 -17.23 -22.29
CA ASP A 781 -13.59 -17.18 -23.71
C ASP A 781 -12.48 -16.69 -24.67
N TYR A 782 -11.28 -16.41 -24.14
CA TYR A 782 -10.17 -15.84 -24.88
C TYR A 782 -8.84 -16.49 -24.50
N THR A 783 -7.95 -16.59 -25.49
CA THR A 783 -6.59 -17.12 -25.33
C THR A 783 -5.60 -16.19 -26.02
N LEU A 784 -4.49 -15.85 -25.36
CA LEU A 784 -3.33 -15.26 -26.04
C LEU A 784 -2.40 -16.37 -26.55
N LYS A 785 -1.92 -16.21 -27.78
CA LYS A 785 -0.89 -17.05 -28.40
C LYS A 785 0.30 -16.19 -28.80
N MET A 786 1.50 -16.55 -28.37
CA MET A 786 2.76 -16.00 -28.89
C MET A 786 3.40 -17.02 -29.82
N THR A 787 3.75 -16.62 -31.04
CA THR A 787 4.48 -17.42 -32.04
C THR A 787 5.94 -16.97 -32.06
N TYR A 788 6.87 -17.90 -32.10
CA TYR A 788 8.32 -17.64 -32.06
C TYR A 788 9.00 -17.85 -33.41
N ALA A 789 10.19 -17.29 -33.57
CA ALA A 789 10.98 -17.35 -34.81
C ALA A 789 11.43 -18.77 -35.22
N ASP A 790 11.39 -19.74 -34.29
CA ASP A 790 11.65 -21.17 -34.57
C ASP A 790 10.38 -21.95 -34.98
N GLY A 791 9.24 -21.27 -35.13
CA GLY A 791 7.94 -21.88 -35.44
C GLY A 791 7.20 -22.45 -34.24
N THR A 792 7.78 -22.45 -33.03
CA THR A 792 7.06 -22.86 -31.81
C THR A 792 6.04 -21.80 -31.40
N SER A 793 5.08 -22.19 -30.56
CA SER A 793 4.11 -21.26 -29.97
C SER A 793 3.91 -21.57 -28.48
N ALA A 794 3.60 -20.54 -27.70
CA ALA A 794 3.15 -20.65 -26.32
C ALA A 794 1.76 -20.01 -26.18
N TYR A 795 0.90 -20.58 -25.34
CA TYR A 795 -0.47 -20.12 -25.14
C TYR A 795 -0.74 -19.71 -23.69
N ARG A 796 -1.71 -18.83 -23.49
CA ARG A 796 -2.20 -18.38 -22.17
C ARG A 796 -3.71 -18.21 -22.23
N ILE A 797 -4.46 -19.04 -21.52
CA ILE A 797 -5.90 -18.86 -21.31
C ILE A 797 -6.13 -17.59 -20.47
N LEU A 798 -7.14 -16.78 -20.81
CA LEU A 798 -7.49 -15.58 -20.06
C LEU A 798 -8.65 -15.88 -19.09
N ASN A 799 -8.41 -15.75 -17.78
CA ASN A 799 -9.36 -16.10 -16.71
C ASN A 799 -10.62 -15.21 -16.62
N SER A 800 -10.65 -14.13 -17.40
CA SER A 800 -11.70 -13.11 -17.36
C SER A 800 -12.23 -12.86 -18.77
N SER A 801 -13.55 -12.75 -18.87
CA SER A 801 -14.30 -12.52 -20.10
C SER A 801 -15.46 -11.55 -19.79
N PHE A 802 -16.29 -11.28 -20.78
CA PHE A 802 -17.49 -10.44 -20.69
C PHE A 802 -18.68 -11.16 -20.05
N ARG A 803 -18.61 -12.48 -19.79
CA ARG A 803 -19.66 -13.18 -19.04
C ARG A 803 -19.70 -12.73 -17.58
N GLY A 804 -20.91 -12.69 -17.00
CA GLY A 804 -21.10 -12.42 -15.58
C GLY A 804 -20.51 -13.54 -14.70
N PHE A 805 -20.37 -13.24 -13.40
CA PHE A 805 -19.78 -14.17 -12.46
C PHE A 805 -20.68 -15.40 -12.24
N GLY A 806 -20.16 -16.59 -12.57
CA GLY A 806 -20.90 -17.87 -12.52
C GLY A 806 -21.79 -18.13 -13.72
N GLN A 807 -21.93 -17.17 -14.64
CA GLN A 807 -22.69 -17.27 -15.88
C GLN A 807 -21.88 -17.98 -16.98
N VAL A 808 -21.24 -19.09 -16.64
CA VAL A 808 -20.32 -19.84 -17.51
C VAL A 808 -21.01 -20.31 -18.79
N SER A 809 -22.24 -20.81 -18.66
CA SER A 809 -23.04 -21.36 -19.77
C SER A 809 -23.96 -20.35 -20.45
N GLU A 810 -24.21 -19.20 -19.81
CA GLU A 810 -25.11 -18.16 -20.32
C GLU A 810 -24.42 -17.34 -21.44
N PRO A 811 -25.17 -16.75 -22.37
CA PRO A 811 -24.61 -15.83 -23.36
C PRO A 811 -23.91 -14.63 -22.71
N ILE A 812 -23.00 -13.99 -23.44
CA ILE A 812 -22.41 -12.71 -23.02
C ILE A 812 -23.55 -11.69 -22.83
N PRO A 813 -23.65 -11.02 -21.66
CA PRO A 813 -24.74 -10.09 -21.38
C PRO A 813 -24.78 -8.91 -22.38
N PRO A 814 -25.97 -8.48 -22.86
CA PRO A 814 -26.10 -7.43 -23.89
C PRO A 814 -25.46 -6.09 -23.49
N GLU A 815 -25.41 -5.78 -22.20
CA GLU A 815 -24.76 -4.58 -21.68
C GLU A 815 -23.24 -4.57 -21.85
N SER A 816 -22.61 -5.72 -22.17
CA SER A 816 -21.20 -5.77 -22.59
C SER A 816 -20.97 -5.18 -23.98
N SER A 817 -22.03 -4.89 -24.75
CA SER A 817 -21.96 -4.14 -26.01
C SER A 817 -22.34 -2.66 -25.84
N ASN A 818 -22.60 -2.18 -24.62
CA ASN A 818 -22.94 -0.79 -24.34
C ASN A 818 -21.65 0.06 -24.17
N PRO A 819 -21.38 1.06 -25.03
CA PRO A 819 -20.11 1.79 -25.04
C PRO A 819 -19.82 2.61 -23.77
N ILE A 820 -20.81 2.90 -22.91
CA ILE A 820 -20.58 3.56 -21.61
C ILE A 820 -20.43 2.59 -20.43
N ASN A 821 -20.64 1.28 -20.62
CA ASN A 821 -20.56 0.31 -19.54
C ASN A 821 -19.12 -0.18 -19.35
N ALA A 822 -18.59 -0.11 -18.13
CA ALA A 822 -17.27 -0.65 -17.77
C ALA A 822 -17.12 -2.15 -18.10
N GLU A 823 -18.21 -2.93 -18.04
CA GLU A 823 -18.17 -4.35 -18.43
C GLU A 823 -18.05 -4.57 -19.95
N SER A 824 -18.15 -3.54 -20.79
CA SER A 824 -17.90 -3.62 -22.25
C SER A 824 -16.42 -3.61 -22.66
N PHE A 825 -15.52 -3.52 -21.69
CA PHE A 825 -14.08 -3.39 -21.88
C PHE A 825 -13.31 -4.33 -20.92
N LYS A 826 -12.17 -4.86 -21.37
CA LYS A 826 -11.19 -5.58 -20.52
C LYS A 826 -9.75 -5.17 -20.83
N TYR A 827 -8.93 -5.16 -19.78
CA TYR A 827 -7.47 -5.24 -19.89
C TYR A 827 -7.01 -6.63 -19.46
N TRP A 828 -6.02 -7.16 -20.17
CA TRP A 828 -5.28 -8.34 -19.75
C TRP A 828 -3.78 -8.06 -19.79
N VAL A 829 -3.06 -8.63 -18.83
CA VAL A 829 -1.60 -8.69 -18.81
C VAL A 829 -1.21 -10.15 -18.66
N MET A 830 -0.28 -10.62 -19.49
CA MET A 830 0.27 -11.97 -19.43
C MET A 830 1.78 -11.94 -19.67
N HIS A 831 2.53 -12.74 -18.91
CA HIS A 831 3.96 -12.95 -19.18
C HIS A 831 4.20 -14.21 -20.02
N PHE A 832 5.09 -14.07 -21.00
CA PHE A 832 5.57 -15.13 -21.88
C PHE A 832 7.11 -15.28 -21.76
N PRO A 833 7.69 -16.46 -22.00
CA PRO A 833 9.13 -16.63 -22.15
C PRO A 833 9.70 -15.70 -23.23
N ALA A 834 10.88 -15.13 -22.97
CA ALA A 834 11.66 -14.32 -23.92
C ALA A 834 13.09 -14.86 -24.11
N ASP A 835 13.29 -16.16 -23.89
CA ASP A 835 14.44 -16.92 -24.37
C ASP A 835 14.53 -16.87 -25.91
N LYS A 836 13.37 -16.92 -26.57
CA LYS A 836 13.20 -16.79 -28.03
C LYS A 836 12.76 -15.38 -28.43
N VAL A 837 12.88 -15.07 -29.71
CA VAL A 837 12.29 -13.87 -30.34
C VAL A 837 10.90 -14.24 -30.87
N TYR A 838 9.89 -13.42 -30.57
CA TYR A 838 8.55 -13.59 -31.15
C TYR A 838 8.47 -13.08 -32.59
N THR A 839 7.53 -13.61 -33.36
CA THR A 839 7.22 -13.21 -34.75
C THR A 839 5.73 -12.98 -34.99
N LYS A 840 4.90 -13.22 -33.96
CA LYS A 840 3.50 -12.81 -33.90
C LYS A 840 2.96 -12.97 -32.47
N ILE A 841 2.04 -12.09 -32.08
CA ILE A 841 1.15 -12.30 -30.92
C ILE A 841 -0.29 -12.19 -31.39
N GLU A 842 -1.15 -13.11 -30.95
CA GLU A 842 -2.54 -13.23 -31.39
C GLU A 842 -3.48 -13.32 -30.19
N LEU A 843 -4.55 -12.52 -30.17
CA LEU A 843 -5.70 -12.75 -29.31
C LEU A 843 -6.69 -13.64 -30.08
N LEU A 844 -7.01 -14.79 -29.51
CA LEU A 844 -7.86 -15.81 -30.10
C LEU A 844 -9.22 -15.85 -29.38
N SER A 845 -10.30 -15.96 -30.16
CA SER A 845 -11.61 -16.33 -29.66
C SER A 845 -11.63 -17.81 -29.35
N THR A 846 -11.77 -18.16 -28.07
CA THR A 846 -11.78 -19.54 -27.56
C THR A 846 -12.92 -19.70 -26.55
N PRO A 847 -14.19 -19.55 -26.97
CA PRO A 847 -15.33 -19.59 -26.06
C PRO A 847 -15.38 -20.91 -25.28
N GLN A 848 -15.46 -20.84 -23.95
CA GLN A 848 -15.44 -22.00 -23.05
C GLN A 848 -14.28 -22.99 -23.30
N VAL A 849 -13.05 -22.48 -23.45
CA VAL A 849 -11.87 -23.29 -23.84
C VAL A 849 -11.55 -24.49 -22.92
N PHE A 850 -12.08 -24.52 -21.69
CA PHE A 850 -12.02 -25.69 -20.79
C PHE A 850 -12.76 -26.93 -21.36
N ASN A 851 -13.63 -26.77 -22.35
CA ASN A 851 -14.25 -27.85 -23.11
C ASN A 851 -13.36 -28.35 -24.29
N GLY A 852 -12.21 -27.70 -24.52
CA GLY A 852 -11.29 -27.98 -25.64
C GLY A 852 -11.02 -26.73 -26.50
N LEU A 853 -9.79 -26.63 -27.03
CA LEU A 853 -9.43 -25.59 -27.99
C LEU A 853 -10.12 -25.82 -29.35
N PRO A 854 -10.79 -24.81 -29.96
CA PRO A 854 -11.32 -24.94 -31.31
C PRO A 854 -10.21 -25.22 -32.33
N ALA A 855 -10.46 -26.11 -33.31
CA ALA A 855 -9.46 -26.52 -34.30
C ALA A 855 -8.94 -25.37 -35.19
N LEU A 856 -9.77 -24.35 -35.41
CA LEU A 856 -9.43 -23.10 -36.08
C LEU A 856 -10.06 -21.92 -35.30
N PRO A 857 -9.40 -21.42 -34.23
CA PRO A 857 -9.95 -20.34 -33.41
C PRO A 857 -9.84 -19.01 -34.17
N GLN A 858 -10.85 -18.15 -34.05
CA GLN A 858 -10.85 -16.86 -34.73
C GLN A 858 -9.79 -15.95 -34.12
N VAL A 859 -8.87 -15.43 -34.95
CA VAL A 859 -7.97 -14.34 -34.56
C VAL A 859 -8.77 -13.04 -34.46
N LEU A 860 -8.80 -12.45 -33.27
CA LEU A 860 -9.49 -11.20 -32.96
C LEU A 860 -8.55 -9.99 -33.05
N LEU A 861 -7.31 -10.15 -32.58
CA LEU A 861 -6.24 -9.16 -32.70
C LEU A 861 -4.94 -9.88 -33.09
N ALA A 862 -4.07 -9.18 -33.81
CA ALA A 862 -2.72 -9.64 -34.13
C ALA A 862 -1.72 -8.47 -34.00
N TYR A 863 -0.57 -8.78 -33.43
CA TYR A 863 0.62 -7.91 -33.37
C TYR A 863 1.78 -8.65 -34.07
N PRO A 864 2.55 -8.00 -34.95
CA PRO A 864 3.66 -8.62 -35.68
C PRO A 864 4.93 -8.80 -34.81
#